data_AF-A0A7X4BNV0-F1
#
_entry.id   AF-A0A7X4BNV0-F1
#
_cell.length_a   1.000
_cell.length_b   1.000
_cell.length_c   1.000
_cell.angle_alpha   90.00
_cell.angle_beta   90.00
_cell.angle_gamma   90.00
#
_symmetry.space_group_name_H-M   'P 1'
#
loop_
_entity.id
_entity.type
_entity.pdbx_description
1 polymer ?
#
loop_
_entity_poly.entity_id
_entity_poly.type
_entity_poly.pdbx_seq_one_letter_code
_entity_poly.pdbx_strand_id
1 'polypeptide(L)'
;MTTDVLQDIIARCHQRHEKPLKQRKTIVTPLPYKGFPYHFTVHCAYRYPVMLQDLEAADISFMPIGQAPGADRPPRSFGGERFLKRQQAMDWDITRWHKSWGMQIYTGIPSARDGASWHDIDFKYEAICAAPDAVFACVQGLVNAVANPLLTLSKSGGLRFSCRIPGYLHPHTEQTRVYAYKENPSEENPYHYDAYLEIVGEKGHNCWDGRYEILLGNLLDPPVIPKEVLFAPIDALRAKLHEPVSQSLQRTQSILDAPYSLGSGKLDLAKEAFFTYGFSYVRQENGFHYWHRQGDASGNTEVALWEDEDGVWVSASTSDTDIPMAATLITDVWKDTGILPPIPKTGLPIDDKVLAVREGNLSPLSLKRPRPVLHKSKPTEEVDETLEEISVQVQRAFDRNVRVLGCTPETDAEKNREVAPFLRKSICLRVPSTELTTATAQFLEDRNVGPVAEWRDRMYLWDQVKDIPVDVRMATPFQHGNVCEDPERCEALEEKGGNPSEIICPQCPVYTACRERGYLSQFSTFQTTYAQILGDFRLFLDPQHAKRVEQLLEARDGTHPLCIINVKRENAPFLRCKLPKTTLKEWVVNWQGSTLGNFAIALLNAIEIRDGSHGTAIKRLRTVVQTFEWLEKDLIQQMCHINIQGRVIAREVIDAETGAELARFTIEFEGGISAYIPVDAAAADRLAAQGLPFFPFDAFVPNEDMKILMSIAEAVRLGILDAEAVESIQEFPTVCADPSWTFWHQLKRFFTHYTRDADAPMRWEDEALQFRVPPVLHPSVKHLLVNGPILYGEHLHRAFLGAETESLRMQPMAWGPGNRVFQIRTNIYPRETILDFSSTWDVIGMSETGQHIFSRIQAEIERDPNIKHGILTDLYDLDQLKSIEKNENVCFLAEVRTLDGLETAFQEAQVIWIVGMPEIGAGTMLELTQTYFGNDEEPLSYEMEPESYRYKDARVQSVQEKVVTRIFTEIMELVQLHRSANKTVMLITGFRIPDITDRPETLLFDWRDFDVAGGLDKLSEAIAIRQRFEIERDNLTVESSRMEVERVLGCSPRQANRMLQRMRGGKARVTFREQILELLTNGEKKTPELTEAIRGHPKAINTELTRLVGLGKIVKIRRGVYRLPEAKG
;
A
#
# COMPACT_ATOMS: atom_id res chain seq x y z
N MET A 1 22.37 -7.62 50.16
CA MET A 1 21.10 -6.89 50.41
C MET A 1 20.86 -6.82 51.90
N THR A 2 20.29 -5.71 52.40
CA THR A 2 19.76 -5.64 53.76
C THR A 2 18.36 -6.25 53.80
N THR A 3 18.04 -6.98 54.88
CA THR A 3 16.77 -7.70 55.10
C THR A 3 15.53 -6.82 54.88
N ASP A 4 15.67 -5.51 55.10
CA ASP A 4 14.62 -4.50 54.96
C ASP A 4 14.16 -4.27 53.51
N VAL A 5 15.04 -4.39 52.50
CA VAL A 5 14.69 -4.13 51.09
C VAL A 5 13.78 -5.22 50.52
N LEU A 6 13.86 -6.43 51.06
CA LEU A 6 13.21 -7.61 50.52
C LEU A 6 11.86 -7.89 51.23
N GLN A 7 11.69 -7.45 52.49
CA GLN A 7 10.38 -7.41 53.17
C GLN A 7 9.45 -6.39 52.51
N ASP A 8 10.00 -5.27 52.06
CA ASP A 8 9.28 -4.25 51.30
C ASP A 8 8.77 -4.81 49.96
N ILE A 9 9.47 -5.77 49.34
CA ILE A 9 9.03 -6.43 48.10
C ILE A 9 7.74 -7.25 48.31
N ILE A 10 7.59 -7.99 49.42
CA ILE A 10 6.36 -8.77 49.68
C ILE A 10 5.16 -7.86 49.96
N ALA A 11 5.36 -6.79 50.74
CA ALA A 11 4.32 -5.78 50.94
C ALA A 11 3.89 -5.15 49.59
N ARG A 12 4.84 -4.93 48.69
CA ARG A 12 4.59 -4.44 47.33
C ARG A 12 3.88 -5.48 46.45
N CYS A 13 4.13 -6.78 46.64
CA CYS A 13 3.36 -7.85 45.99
C CYS A 13 1.89 -7.79 46.38
N HIS A 14 1.57 -7.67 47.67
CA HIS A 14 0.19 -7.51 48.15
C HIS A 14 -0.45 -6.24 47.63
N GLN A 15 0.25 -5.10 47.70
CA GLN A 15 -0.22 -3.83 47.14
C GLN A 15 -0.50 -3.93 45.63
N ARG A 16 0.35 -4.66 44.90
CA ARG A 16 0.21 -4.90 43.46
C ARG A 16 -0.95 -5.84 43.14
N HIS A 17 -1.26 -6.81 43.98
CA HIS A 17 -2.42 -7.67 43.79
C HIS A 17 -3.74 -6.95 44.09
N GLU A 18 -3.79 -6.15 45.15
CA GLU A 18 -4.97 -5.32 45.47
C GLU A 18 -5.25 -4.26 44.39
N LYS A 19 -4.19 -3.78 43.73
CA LYS A 19 -4.27 -2.83 42.61
C LYS A 19 -3.41 -3.31 41.45
N PRO A 20 -3.88 -4.33 40.69
CA PRO A 20 -3.16 -4.85 39.54
C PRO A 20 -2.84 -3.71 38.57
N LEU A 21 -1.65 -3.75 37.97
CA LEU A 21 -1.31 -2.76 36.95
C LEU A 21 -2.25 -2.91 35.76
N LYS A 22 -3.24 -2.02 35.70
CA LYS A 22 -4.07 -1.85 34.51
C LYS A 22 -3.15 -1.41 33.36
N GLN A 23 -3.33 -2.05 32.21
CA GLN A 23 -2.58 -1.70 31.01
C GLN A 23 -2.84 -0.22 30.69
N ARG A 24 -1.77 0.56 30.58
CA ARG A 24 -1.83 1.95 30.12
C ARG A 24 -1.38 1.97 28.66
N LYS A 25 -2.00 2.83 27.85
CA LYS A 25 -1.68 3.05 26.42
C LYS A 25 -0.16 3.07 26.24
N THR A 26 0.37 2.10 25.50
CA THR A 26 1.60 2.30 24.74
C THR A 26 1.34 3.55 23.90
N ILE A 27 2.09 4.63 24.15
CA ILE A 27 1.99 5.80 23.30
C ILE A 27 2.74 5.44 22.03
N VAL A 28 2.02 4.86 21.07
CA VAL A 28 2.43 5.02 19.68
C VAL A 28 2.34 6.52 19.46
N THR A 29 3.50 7.16 19.34
CA THR A 29 3.51 8.52 18.82
C THR A 29 3.48 8.31 17.31
N PRO A 30 2.35 8.50 16.60
CA PRO A 30 2.42 8.66 15.17
C PRO A 30 3.00 10.05 14.98
N LEU A 31 4.30 10.18 15.18
CA LEU A 31 5.02 11.19 14.44
C LEU A 31 5.09 10.61 13.04
N PRO A 32 4.46 11.23 12.03
CA PRO A 32 4.83 11.02 10.64
C PRO A 32 6.26 11.54 10.48
N TYR A 33 7.23 10.84 11.05
CA TYR A 33 8.63 11.16 10.89
C TYR A 33 9.15 10.31 9.74
N LYS A 34 9.21 10.94 8.56
CA LYS A 34 10.11 10.55 7.47
C LYS A 34 10.01 9.08 6.99
N GLY A 35 8.79 8.60 6.72
CA GLY A 35 8.57 7.57 5.69
C GLY A 35 9.21 6.18 5.85
N PHE A 36 9.58 5.70 7.06
CA PHE A 36 10.13 4.35 7.29
C PHE A 36 9.55 3.72 8.59
N PRO A 37 9.71 2.39 8.87
CA PRO A 37 8.77 1.62 9.67
C PRO A 37 8.79 2.03 11.16
N TYR A 38 7.59 2.02 11.75
CA TYR A 38 7.21 2.35 13.13
C TYR A 38 8.34 2.27 14.17
N HIS A 39 8.65 3.38 14.84
CA HIS A 39 9.42 3.38 16.08
C HIS A 39 8.49 3.17 17.28
N PHE A 40 8.60 2.02 17.95
CA PHE A 40 7.87 1.74 19.19
C PHE A 40 8.77 2.06 20.38
N THR A 41 8.37 3.05 21.18
CA THR A 41 8.96 3.30 22.51
C THR A 41 8.07 2.62 23.56
N VAL A 42 8.63 1.65 24.28
CA VAL A 42 7.92 0.90 25.33
C VAL A 42 8.22 1.56 26.66
N HIS A 43 7.20 1.91 27.44
CA HIS A 43 7.41 2.50 28.76
C HIS A 43 7.15 1.43 29.83
N CYS A 44 8.09 1.24 30.76
CA CYS A 44 7.83 0.43 31.94
C CYS A 44 6.88 1.15 32.91
N ALA A 45 6.43 0.46 33.97
CA ALA A 45 5.49 0.99 34.96
C ALA A 45 5.91 2.32 35.64
N TYR A 46 7.21 2.67 35.60
CA TYR A 46 7.80 3.91 36.16
C TYR A 46 8.07 5.00 35.12
N ARG A 47 7.61 4.84 33.87
CA ARG A 47 7.83 5.75 32.73
C ARG A 47 9.26 5.77 32.16
N TYR A 48 10.12 4.83 32.53
CA TYR A 48 11.41 4.70 31.84
C TYR A 48 11.18 4.21 30.39
N PRO A 49 11.69 4.92 29.38
CA PRO A 49 11.60 4.48 28.01
C PRO A 49 12.58 3.32 27.79
N VAL A 50 12.09 2.23 27.21
CA VAL A 50 12.86 1.09 26.70
C VAL A 50 12.58 1.01 25.21
N MET A 51 13.61 1.10 24.37
CA MET A 51 13.41 1.08 22.93
C MET A 51 13.20 -0.35 22.45
N LEU A 52 12.34 -0.56 21.44
CA LEU A 52 12.14 -1.89 20.84
C LEU A 52 13.46 -2.54 20.41
N GLN A 53 14.34 -1.76 19.80
CA GLN A 53 15.68 -2.20 19.40
C GLN A 53 16.54 -2.69 20.58
N ASP A 54 16.32 -2.18 21.80
CA ASP A 54 17.07 -2.61 22.99
C ASP A 54 16.57 -3.96 23.50
N LEU A 55 15.27 -4.24 23.33
CA LEU A 55 14.67 -5.54 23.60
C LEU A 55 15.12 -6.57 22.56
N GLU A 56 15.13 -6.19 21.29
CA GLU A 56 15.68 -7.01 20.20
C GLU A 56 17.19 -7.27 20.39
N ALA A 57 17.97 -6.30 20.85
CA ALA A 57 19.40 -6.46 21.15
C ALA A 57 19.69 -7.29 22.41
N ALA A 58 18.73 -7.41 23.33
CA ALA A 58 18.76 -8.40 24.41
C ALA A 58 18.33 -9.81 23.96
N ASP A 59 17.99 -9.94 22.67
CA ASP A 59 17.33 -11.06 22.05
C ASP A 59 16.00 -11.47 22.75
N ILE A 60 15.35 -10.51 23.38
CA ILE A 60 14.03 -10.64 24.00
C ILE A 60 12.99 -10.31 22.92
N SER A 61 12.21 -11.31 22.51
CA SER A 61 11.10 -11.09 21.58
C SER A 61 10.06 -10.15 22.21
N PHE A 62 9.69 -9.08 21.52
CA PHE A 62 8.69 -8.11 21.96
C PHE A 62 7.63 -7.89 20.88
N MET A 63 6.35 -7.89 21.29
CA MET A 63 5.23 -7.50 20.43
C MET A 63 4.57 -6.26 21.03
N PRO A 64 4.34 -5.18 20.27
CA PRO A 64 3.68 -3.99 20.80
C PRO A 64 2.24 -4.33 21.20
N ILE A 65 1.96 -4.18 22.49
CA ILE A 65 0.63 -4.43 23.05
C ILE A 65 -0.24 -3.18 22.81
N GLY A 66 -1.15 -3.25 21.83
CA GLY A 66 -2.36 -2.41 21.73
C GLY A 66 -3.32 -2.71 22.89
N GLN A 67 -4.21 -1.78 23.24
CA GLN A 67 -4.81 -1.57 24.58
C GLN A 67 -5.50 -2.76 25.31
N ALA A 68 -5.85 -2.50 26.58
CA ALA A 68 -6.46 -3.38 27.58
C ALA A 68 -7.86 -3.89 27.19
N PRO A 69 -8.41 -4.92 27.87
CA PRO A 69 -9.68 -5.53 27.51
C PRO A 69 -10.81 -4.51 27.63
N GLY A 70 -11.45 -4.21 26.51
CA GLY A 70 -12.60 -3.31 26.41
C GLY A 70 -12.54 -2.30 25.27
N ALA A 71 -11.36 -2.04 24.67
CA ALA A 71 -11.24 -1.21 23.48
C ALA A 71 -9.89 -1.48 22.79
N ASP A 72 -9.91 -1.54 21.46
CA ASP A 72 -8.78 -1.62 20.53
C ASP A 72 -8.30 -3.01 20.10
N ARG A 73 -8.58 -3.29 18.82
CA ARG A 73 -7.83 -4.21 17.96
C ARG A 73 -6.61 -3.49 17.35
N PRO A 74 -5.55 -4.20 16.92
CA PRO A 74 -4.42 -3.60 16.22
C PRO A 74 -4.70 -3.31 14.73
N PRO A 75 -3.94 -2.39 14.11
CA PRO A 75 -4.00 -2.10 12.68
C PRO A 75 -3.79 -3.28 11.74
N ARG A 76 -4.77 -3.58 10.87
CA ARG A 76 -4.71 -4.65 9.85
C ARG A 76 -3.89 -4.31 8.60
N SER A 77 -3.44 -3.07 8.41
CA SER A 77 -2.74 -2.66 7.19
C SER A 77 -1.37 -2.05 7.47
N PHE A 78 -0.41 -2.88 7.88
CA PHE A 78 1.00 -2.59 7.61
C PHE A 78 1.50 -3.45 6.46
N GLY A 79 1.25 -2.97 5.25
CA GLY A 79 1.75 -3.55 4.01
C GLY A 79 3.28 -3.48 3.94
N GLY A 80 3.89 -4.62 3.65
CA GLY A 80 5.31 -4.75 3.34
C GLY A 80 5.79 -6.20 3.50
N GLU A 81 6.37 -6.77 2.44
CA GLU A 81 6.90 -8.14 2.37
C GLU A 81 8.00 -8.49 3.37
N ARG A 82 8.46 -7.52 4.18
CA ARG A 82 9.37 -7.76 5.31
C ARG A 82 8.77 -8.71 6.37
N PHE A 83 7.44 -8.83 6.41
CA PHE A 83 6.71 -9.82 7.22
C PHE A 83 6.38 -11.13 6.47
N LEU A 84 6.79 -11.26 5.21
CA LEU A 84 6.35 -12.32 4.29
C LEU A 84 7.43 -13.36 3.93
N LYS A 85 8.46 -13.59 4.77
CA LYS A 85 9.31 -14.79 4.62
C LYS A 85 9.39 -15.70 5.85
N ARG A 86 8.86 -16.92 5.63
CA ARG A 86 8.78 -18.18 6.40
C ARG A 86 8.35 -18.10 7.87
N GLN A 87 7.04 -18.25 8.04
CA GLN A 87 6.40 -18.92 9.17
C GLN A 87 6.30 -20.45 8.93
N GLN A 88 5.96 -21.24 9.96
CA GLN A 88 5.81 -22.70 9.89
C GLN A 88 4.51 -23.17 10.57
N ALA A 89 3.93 -24.23 10.00
CA ALA A 89 2.67 -24.91 10.34
C ALA A 89 1.45 -24.00 10.62
N MET A 90 1.57 -22.71 10.37
CA MET A 90 0.51 -21.71 10.34
C MET A 90 0.26 -21.16 8.93
N ASP A 91 0.79 -21.82 7.91
CA ASP A 91 0.27 -21.71 6.54
C ASP A 91 -1.11 -22.40 6.39
N TRP A 92 -1.76 -22.74 7.52
CA TRP A 92 -3.12 -23.32 7.59
C TRP A 92 -4.18 -22.21 7.65
N ASP A 93 -4.78 -21.92 6.49
CA ASP A 93 -6.19 -21.57 6.22
C ASP A 93 -7.19 -22.15 7.24
N ILE A 94 -8.38 -21.63 7.54
CA ILE A 94 -9.16 -20.37 7.50
C ILE A 94 -10.53 -20.79 8.06
N THR A 95 -10.99 -22.01 7.73
CA THR A 95 -12.11 -22.71 8.40
C THR A 95 -11.81 -23.14 9.85
N ARG A 96 -10.54 -23.30 10.24
CA ARG A 96 -10.10 -23.72 11.59
C ARG A 96 -9.88 -22.54 12.55
N TRP A 97 -9.62 -21.35 12.00
CA TRP A 97 -9.58 -20.04 12.68
C TRP A 97 -10.95 -19.66 13.29
N HIS A 98 -12.06 -20.08 12.66
CA HIS A 98 -13.42 -19.73 13.07
C HIS A 98 -14.01 -20.51 14.28
N LYS A 99 -13.29 -21.49 14.86
CA LYS A 99 -13.83 -22.40 15.91
C LYS A 99 -13.18 -22.32 17.30
N SER A 100 -12.12 -21.54 17.54
CA SER A 100 -11.64 -21.34 18.92
C SER A 100 -12.16 -20.03 19.48
N TRP A 101 -13.31 -20.15 20.13
CA TRP A 101 -13.84 -19.18 21.07
C TRP A 101 -12.90 -19.14 22.29
N GLY A 102 -12.09 -18.07 22.42
CA GLY A 102 -11.19 -17.82 23.54
C GLY A 102 -9.87 -18.63 23.52
N MET A 103 -8.72 -17.96 23.41
CA MET A 103 -7.41 -18.39 23.96
C MET A 103 -6.29 -17.36 23.76
N GLN A 104 -5.34 -17.38 24.71
CA GLN A 104 -4.06 -16.66 24.74
C GLN A 104 -3.17 -17.01 23.52
N ILE A 105 -2.48 -16.02 22.92
CA ILE A 105 -1.44 -16.25 21.90
C ILE A 105 -0.06 -15.86 22.44
N TYR A 106 0.80 -16.88 22.49
CA TYR A 106 2.24 -16.86 22.75
C TYR A 106 2.97 -17.09 21.42
N THR A 107 4.03 -16.32 21.11
CA THR A 107 5.20 -16.83 20.37
C THR A 107 6.47 -16.06 20.73
N GLY A 108 7.55 -16.80 20.97
CA GLY A 108 8.92 -16.32 21.17
C GLY A 108 9.84 -17.50 21.49
N ILE A 109 10.85 -17.73 20.65
CA ILE A 109 11.92 -18.69 20.92
C ILE A 109 12.89 -18.00 21.90
N PRO A 110 13.29 -18.61 23.04
CA PRO A 110 14.35 -18.04 23.85
C PRO A 110 15.62 -17.99 23.02
N SER A 111 16.21 -16.80 22.94
CA SER A 111 17.47 -16.58 22.27
C SER A 111 18.63 -17.23 23.02
N ALA A 112 19.41 -18.04 22.32
CA ALA A 112 20.70 -18.48 22.83
C ALA A 112 21.71 -17.34 22.65
N ARG A 113 22.30 -16.86 23.74
CA ARG A 113 23.46 -15.96 23.72
C ARG A 113 24.58 -16.66 24.47
N ASP A 114 25.76 -16.72 23.85
CA ASP A 114 26.95 -17.40 24.37
C ASP A 114 26.74 -18.90 24.70
N GLY A 115 25.79 -19.56 24.02
CA GLY A 115 25.55 -21.01 24.17
C GLY A 115 24.70 -21.44 25.37
N ALA A 116 24.04 -20.51 26.08
CA ALA A 116 23.15 -20.82 27.21
C ALA A 116 21.74 -20.23 27.05
N SER A 117 20.71 -21.03 27.37
CA SER A 117 19.28 -20.67 27.21
C SER A 117 18.69 -19.95 28.42
N TRP A 118 17.69 -19.10 28.20
CA TRP A 118 16.93 -18.39 29.24
C TRP A 118 16.02 -19.33 30.03
N HIS A 119 15.88 -19.06 31.35
CA HIS A 119 15.05 -19.80 32.29
C HIS A 119 14.34 -18.83 33.25
N ASP A 120 13.03 -19.03 33.43
CA ASP A 120 12.18 -18.22 34.33
C ASP A 120 11.68 -19.06 35.50
N ILE A 121 11.77 -18.50 36.71
CA ILE A 121 11.24 -19.07 37.95
C ILE A 121 10.17 -18.12 38.47
N ASP A 122 8.91 -18.50 38.30
CA ASP A 122 7.73 -17.68 38.59
C ASP A 122 7.04 -18.13 39.88
N PHE A 123 7.16 -17.31 40.92
CA PHE A 123 6.47 -17.46 42.20
C PHE A 123 5.08 -16.82 42.07
N LYS A 124 4.04 -17.66 42.08
CA LYS A 124 2.66 -17.19 41.98
C LYS A 124 2.27 -16.38 43.23
N TYR A 125 1.32 -15.46 43.07
CA TYR A 125 0.90 -14.61 44.19
C TYR A 125 0.30 -15.44 45.34
N GLU A 126 -0.38 -16.52 45.00
CA GLU A 126 -0.95 -17.51 45.92
C GLU A 126 0.12 -18.10 46.83
N ALA A 127 1.33 -18.34 46.32
CA ALA A 127 2.46 -18.81 47.12
C ALA A 127 3.00 -17.73 48.05
N ILE A 128 3.01 -16.48 47.59
CA ILE A 128 3.42 -15.32 48.40
C ILE A 128 2.43 -15.09 49.55
N CYS A 129 1.12 -15.30 49.33
CA CYS A 129 0.11 -15.21 50.38
C CYS A 129 0.17 -16.38 51.36
N ALA A 130 0.33 -17.60 50.86
CA ALA A 130 0.24 -18.79 51.69
C ALA A 130 1.51 -19.09 52.49
N ALA A 131 2.68 -18.74 51.96
CA ALA A 131 3.97 -19.00 52.61
C ALA A 131 5.01 -17.88 52.34
N PRO A 132 4.71 -16.62 52.72
CA PRO A 132 5.54 -15.45 52.40
C PRO A 132 7.00 -15.62 52.87
N ASP A 133 7.22 -16.12 54.09
CA ASP A 133 8.57 -16.28 54.66
C ASP A 133 9.39 -17.36 53.94
N ALA A 134 8.73 -18.39 53.41
CA ALA A 134 9.39 -19.44 52.64
C ALA A 134 9.76 -18.94 51.24
N VAL A 135 8.84 -18.25 50.57
CA VAL A 135 9.09 -17.62 49.26
C VAL A 135 10.20 -16.57 49.39
N PHE A 136 10.17 -15.77 50.45
CA PHE A 136 11.21 -14.80 50.80
C PHE A 136 12.60 -15.45 50.89
N ALA A 137 12.72 -16.51 51.68
CA ALA A 137 14.00 -17.20 51.88
C ALA A 137 14.55 -17.78 50.56
N CYS A 138 13.66 -18.28 49.69
CA CYS A 138 14.01 -18.81 48.37
C CYS A 138 14.52 -17.70 47.44
N VAL A 139 13.76 -16.61 47.28
CA VAL A 139 14.14 -15.46 46.44
C VAL A 139 15.46 -14.84 46.95
N GLN A 140 15.62 -14.68 48.26
CA GLN A 140 16.86 -14.18 48.86
C GLN A 140 18.05 -15.09 48.57
N GLY A 141 17.86 -16.42 48.58
CA GLY A 141 18.86 -17.40 48.20
C GLY A 141 19.27 -17.29 46.74
N LEU A 142 18.29 -17.18 45.82
CA LEU A 142 18.53 -17.02 44.37
C LEU A 142 19.26 -15.72 44.04
N VAL A 143 18.85 -14.61 44.65
CA VAL A 143 19.46 -13.29 44.46
C VAL A 143 20.90 -13.25 44.95
N ASN A 144 21.21 -13.91 46.08
CA ASN A 144 22.57 -13.95 46.62
C ASN A 144 23.49 -14.92 45.88
N ALA A 145 22.93 -15.84 45.08
CA ALA A 145 23.69 -16.82 44.32
C ALA A 145 24.36 -16.25 43.06
N VAL A 146 24.00 -15.02 42.65
CA VAL A 146 24.48 -14.40 41.41
C VAL A 146 24.91 -12.96 41.63
N ALA A 147 25.89 -12.48 40.86
CA ALA A 147 26.41 -11.12 40.98
C ALA A 147 25.46 -10.04 40.40
N ASN A 148 24.65 -10.40 39.39
CA ASN A 148 23.70 -9.49 38.73
C ASN A 148 22.28 -10.11 38.68
N PRO A 149 21.56 -10.18 39.81
CA PRO A 149 20.28 -10.86 39.89
C PRO A 149 19.19 -10.12 39.11
N LEU A 150 18.46 -10.84 38.24
CA LEU A 150 17.34 -10.30 37.50
C LEU A 150 16.01 -10.75 38.13
N LEU A 151 15.40 -9.84 38.90
CA LEU A 151 14.13 -10.08 39.60
C LEU A 151 13.07 -9.10 39.11
N THR A 152 11.89 -9.62 38.79
CA THR A 152 10.76 -8.84 38.29
C THR A 152 9.47 -9.11 39.10
N LEU A 153 8.60 -8.11 39.21
CA LEU A 153 7.28 -8.20 39.85
C LEU A 153 6.19 -8.25 38.79
N SER A 154 5.30 -9.24 38.87
CA SER A 154 4.22 -9.48 37.92
C SER A 154 3.04 -8.51 38.06
N LYS A 155 2.18 -8.49 37.03
CA LYS A 155 0.97 -7.65 37.01
C LYS A 155 -0.04 -8.00 38.11
N SER A 156 -0.06 -9.26 38.56
CA SER A 156 -0.98 -9.80 39.57
C SER A 156 -0.34 -9.94 40.97
N GLY A 157 0.87 -9.43 41.15
CA GLY A 157 1.58 -9.45 42.45
C GLY A 157 2.48 -10.67 42.68
N GLY A 158 2.72 -11.51 41.68
CA GLY A 158 3.72 -12.60 41.74
C GLY A 158 5.16 -12.11 41.52
N LEU A 159 6.17 -12.92 41.84
CA LEU A 159 7.59 -12.60 41.63
C LEU A 159 8.21 -13.53 40.60
N ARG A 160 9.08 -13.00 39.73
CA ARG A 160 9.80 -13.78 38.72
C ARG A 160 11.29 -13.52 38.80
N PHE A 161 12.07 -14.59 38.91
CA PHE A 161 13.52 -14.55 38.78
C PHE A 161 13.94 -15.15 37.44
N SER A 162 14.74 -14.42 36.67
CA SER A 162 15.15 -14.83 35.32
C SER A 162 16.67 -15.00 35.25
N CYS A 163 17.12 -16.08 34.60
CA CYS A 163 18.55 -16.43 34.53
C CYS A 163 18.87 -17.27 33.29
N ARG A 164 20.15 -17.54 33.05
CA ARG A 164 20.64 -18.50 32.04
C ARG A 164 21.34 -19.66 32.72
N ILE A 165 21.09 -20.89 32.25
CA ILE A 165 21.63 -22.10 32.86
C ILE A 165 22.37 -22.90 31.78
N PRO A 166 23.72 -22.90 31.74
CA PRO A 166 24.48 -23.59 30.71
C PRO A 166 24.29 -25.11 30.78
N GLY A 167 24.04 -25.76 29.64
CA GLY A 167 23.97 -27.22 29.52
C GLY A 167 22.84 -27.90 30.30
N TYR A 168 21.93 -27.13 30.93
CA TYR A 168 20.80 -27.69 31.64
C TYR A 168 19.67 -28.02 30.67
N LEU A 169 19.60 -29.29 30.30
CA LEU A 169 18.41 -29.87 29.71
C LEU A 169 17.44 -30.24 30.84
N HIS A 170 16.21 -29.74 30.75
CA HIS A 170 15.18 -30.04 31.73
C HIS A 170 14.98 -31.58 31.83
N PRO A 171 14.95 -32.19 33.04
CA PRO A 171 15.03 -33.65 33.23
C PRO A 171 13.83 -34.44 32.70
N HIS A 172 12.70 -33.78 32.45
CA HIS A 172 11.60 -34.33 31.65
C HIS A 172 11.54 -33.59 30.32
N THR A 173 12.13 -34.17 29.27
CA THR A 173 12.17 -33.59 27.92
C THR A 173 10.81 -33.44 27.25
N GLU A 174 9.77 -34.07 27.80
CA GLU A 174 8.40 -34.05 27.27
C GLU A 174 7.51 -32.98 27.93
N GLN A 175 7.91 -32.39 29.07
CA GLN A 175 7.12 -31.39 29.77
C GLN A 175 7.84 -30.04 29.82
N THR A 176 7.15 -29.00 29.34
CA THR A 176 7.66 -27.63 29.19
C THR A 176 7.64 -26.81 30.48
N ARG A 177 6.94 -27.28 31.52
CA ARG A 177 6.71 -26.58 32.79
C ARG A 177 6.77 -27.57 33.94
N VAL A 178 7.37 -27.16 35.06
CA VAL A 178 7.29 -27.91 36.33
C VAL A 178 6.70 -27.03 37.40
N TYR A 179 5.74 -27.60 38.12
CA TYR A 179 5.03 -26.95 39.21
C TYR A 179 5.47 -27.53 40.56
N ALA A 180 5.61 -26.67 41.57
CA ALA A 180 5.55 -27.10 42.97
C ALA A 180 4.14 -26.83 43.50
N TYR A 181 3.47 -27.87 43.99
CA TYR A 181 2.10 -27.80 44.52
C TYR A 181 2.10 -27.83 46.05
N LYS A 182 0.99 -27.38 46.68
CA LYS A 182 0.83 -27.43 48.13
C LYS A 182 0.57 -28.85 48.68
N GLU A 183 -0.29 -29.63 48.02
CA GLU A 183 -0.64 -31.02 48.41
C GLU A 183 -0.20 -32.03 47.34
N ASN A 184 0.11 -33.26 47.74
CA ASN A 184 0.29 -34.36 46.80
C ASN A 184 -1.09 -34.80 46.28
N PRO A 185 -1.25 -35.06 44.96
CA PRO A 185 -2.55 -35.43 44.40
C PRO A 185 -3.07 -36.72 45.03
N SER A 186 -4.34 -36.72 45.44
CA SER A 186 -5.04 -37.95 45.84
C SER A 186 -5.58 -38.68 44.59
N GLU A 187 -5.80 -39.99 44.69
CA GLU A 187 -6.33 -40.80 43.59
C GLU A 187 -7.73 -40.34 43.11
N GLU A 188 -8.48 -39.62 43.94
CA GLU A 188 -9.87 -39.22 43.66
C GLU A 188 -10.00 -37.90 42.88
N ASN A 189 -8.97 -37.04 42.86
CA ASN A 189 -9.05 -35.78 42.12
C ASN A 189 -7.70 -35.37 41.49
N PRO A 190 -7.24 -36.10 40.46
CA PRO A 190 -5.90 -35.97 39.92
C PRO A 190 -5.63 -34.66 39.15
N TYR A 191 -6.61 -33.76 38.97
CA TYR A 191 -6.50 -32.59 38.07
C TYR A 191 -6.79 -31.22 38.68
N HIS A 192 -7.07 -31.12 39.99
CA HIS A 192 -7.21 -29.82 40.69
C HIS A 192 -5.93 -29.52 41.48
N TYR A 193 -5.15 -28.54 41.04
CA TYR A 193 -3.90 -28.15 41.71
C TYR A 193 -3.82 -26.64 41.97
N ASP A 194 -3.38 -26.25 43.17
CA ASP A 194 -2.86 -24.90 43.41
C ASP A 194 -1.34 -24.92 43.19
N ALA A 195 -0.90 -24.47 42.01
CA ALA A 195 0.53 -24.38 41.67
C ALA A 195 1.16 -23.13 42.31
N TYR A 196 2.16 -23.34 43.17
CA TYR A 196 2.79 -22.28 43.96
C TYR A 196 4.06 -21.72 43.28
N LEU A 197 4.82 -22.58 42.61
CA LEU A 197 6.04 -22.21 41.88
C LEU A 197 5.99 -22.84 40.51
N GLU A 198 6.35 -22.08 39.47
CA GLU A 198 6.47 -22.57 38.10
C GLU A 198 7.91 -22.34 37.60
N ILE A 199 8.58 -23.40 37.14
CA ILE A 199 9.90 -23.34 36.51
C ILE A 199 9.73 -23.63 35.02
N VAL A 200 10.26 -22.73 34.19
CA VAL A 200 10.09 -22.76 32.74
C VAL A 200 11.46 -22.84 32.06
N GLY A 201 11.69 -23.87 31.23
CA GLY A 201 12.98 -24.19 30.59
C GLY A 201 13.01 -24.05 29.07
N GLU A 202 14.08 -24.56 28.42
CA GLU A 202 14.47 -24.32 27.01
C GLU A 202 13.37 -24.45 25.93
N LYS A 203 12.37 -25.32 26.12
CA LYS A 203 11.23 -25.50 25.17
C LYS A 203 9.88 -25.06 25.74
N GLY A 204 9.85 -24.50 26.94
CA GLY A 204 8.66 -23.96 27.59
C GLY A 204 8.67 -22.44 27.56
N HIS A 205 7.61 -21.84 27.04
CA HIS A 205 7.57 -20.41 26.79
C HIS A 205 6.96 -19.66 27.98
N ASN A 206 7.65 -18.62 28.49
CA ASN A 206 7.03 -17.58 29.31
C ASN A 206 7.32 -16.20 28.71
N CYS A 207 6.28 -15.41 28.44
CA CYS A 207 6.40 -14.11 27.78
C CYS A 207 6.82 -13.02 28.78
N TRP A 208 7.58 -12.03 28.31
CA TRP A 208 7.82 -10.79 29.03
C TRP A 208 6.71 -9.78 28.70
N ASP A 209 6.02 -9.28 29.72
CA ASP A 209 4.95 -8.29 29.69
C ASP A 209 5.54 -6.93 30.09
N GLY A 210 5.25 -5.86 29.33
CA GLY A 210 5.69 -4.49 29.66
C GLY A 210 5.21 -3.95 31.02
N ARG A 211 4.32 -4.69 31.70
CA ARG A 211 3.86 -4.44 33.08
C ARG A 211 4.71 -5.14 34.14
N TYR A 212 5.65 -6.00 33.77
CA TYR A 212 6.66 -6.48 34.70
C TYR A 212 7.50 -5.30 35.16
N GLU A 213 7.63 -5.18 36.47
CA GLU A 213 8.52 -4.20 37.06
C GLU A 213 9.85 -4.88 37.35
N ILE A 214 10.95 -4.39 36.77
CA ILE A 214 12.29 -4.82 37.15
C ILE A 214 12.57 -4.27 38.54
N LEU A 215 12.64 -5.17 39.51
CA LEU A 215 13.02 -4.84 40.88
C LEU A 215 14.54 -4.75 40.98
N LEU A 216 15.27 -5.63 40.28
CA LEU A 216 16.71 -5.80 40.36
C LEU A 216 17.28 -6.32 39.03
N GLY A 217 18.51 -5.91 38.69
CA GLY A 217 19.29 -6.43 37.54
C GLY A 217 19.15 -5.66 36.23
N ASN A 218 19.80 -6.16 35.18
CA ASN A 218 19.77 -5.61 33.83
C ASN A 218 19.29 -6.67 32.82
N LEU A 219 18.30 -6.33 31.98
CA LEU A 219 17.79 -7.22 30.93
C LEU A 219 18.80 -7.52 29.82
N LEU A 220 19.73 -6.60 29.53
CA LEU A 220 20.76 -6.79 28.51
C LEU A 220 21.87 -7.77 28.95
N ASP A 221 21.94 -8.08 30.25
CA ASP A 221 22.98 -8.88 30.89
C ASP A 221 22.40 -9.76 32.03
N PRO A 222 21.56 -10.77 31.70
CA PRO A 222 20.96 -11.65 32.69
C PRO A 222 22.02 -12.56 33.35
N PRO A 223 21.83 -12.97 34.62
CA PRO A 223 22.80 -13.77 35.32
C PRO A 223 22.88 -15.20 34.78
N VAL A 224 24.10 -15.72 34.66
CA VAL A 224 24.36 -17.14 34.37
C VAL A 224 24.54 -17.89 35.69
N ILE A 225 23.73 -18.91 35.96
CA ILE A 225 23.77 -19.70 37.19
C ILE A 225 23.90 -21.21 36.89
N PRO A 226 24.82 -21.94 37.55
CA PRO A 226 24.88 -23.40 37.45
C PRO A 226 23.65 -24.06 38.06
N LYS A 227 23.22 -25.18 37.48
CA LYS A 227 22.05 -25.96 37.91
C LYS A 227 22.09 -26.30 39.41
N GLU A 228 23.25 -26.71 39.91
CA GLU A 228 23.45 -27.19 41.28
C GLU A 228 23.23 -26.09 42.31
N VAL A 229 23.54 -24.85 41.94
CA VAL A 229 23.38 -23.66 42.80
C VAL A 229 21.93 -23.17 42.77
N LEU A 230 21.24 -23.33 41.63
CA LEU A 230 19.87 -22.88 41.44
C LEU A 230 18.84 -23.70 42.26
N PHE A 231 18.96 -25.02 42.26
CA PHE A 231 17.91 -25.88 42.85
C PHE A 231 17.98 -25.95 44.38
N ALA A 232 19.12 -25.65 45.01
CA ALA A 232 19.27 -25.68 46.46
C ALA A 232 18.23 -24.82 47.24
N PRO A 233 18.01 -23.52 46.91
CA PRO A 233 16.97 -22.71 47.54
C PRO A 233 15.53 -23.13 47.16
N ILE A 234 15.34 -23.66 45.95
CA ILE A 234 14.03 -24.12 45.43
C ILE A 234 13.55 -25.38 46.17
N ASP A 235 14.44 -26.34 46.40
CA ASP A 235 14.11 -27.57 47.12
C ASP A 235 13.81 -27.30 48.60
N ALA A 236 14.49 -26.33 49.21
CA ALA A 236 14.18 -25.86 50.57
C ALA A 236 12.79 -25.21 50.67
N LEU A 237 12.36 -24.46 49.64
CA LEU A 237 10.99 -23.95 49.54
C LEU A 237 9.97 -25.09 49.38
N ARG A 238 10.25 -26.05 48.50
CA ARG A 238 9.37 -27.21 48.28
C ARG A 238 9.10 -27.96 49.59
N ALA A 239 10.15 -28.19 50.40
CA ALA A 239 10.01 -28.85 51.69
C ALA A 239 9.09 -28.10 52.67
N LYS A 240 9.15 -26.76 52.70
CA LYS A 240 8.30 -25.93 53.57
C LYS A 240 6.85 -25.83 53.08
N LEU A 241 6.61 -25.86 51.77
CA LEU A 241 5.25 -25.75 51.20
C LEU A 241 4.38 -26.98 51.46
N HIS A 242 5.00 -28.14 51.69
CA HIS A 242 4.32 -29.41 51.97
C HIS A 242 4.05 -29.65 53.48
N GLU A 243 4.21 -28.64 54.34
CA GLU A 243 3.72 -28.72 55.72
C GLU A 243 2.17 -28.60 55.74
N PRO A 244 1.43 -29.51 56.40
CA PRO A 244 -0.04 -29.58 56.30
C PRO A 244 -0.72 -28.39 56.98
N VAL A 245 -1.64 -27.71 56.26
CA VAL A 245 -2.43 -26.56 56.78
C VAL A 245 -3.93 -26.86 56.70
N SER A 246 -4.65 -26.71 57.82
CA SER A 246 -6.09 -26.95 57.96
C SER A 246 -6.97 -26.09 57.05
N GLN A 247 -7.97 -26.72 56.42
CA GLN A 247 -8.87 -26.16 55.39
C GLN A 247 -10.02 -25.30 55.95
N SER A 248 -10.41 -24.27 55.19
CA SER A 248 -11.78 -23.74 55.18
C SER A 248 -12.18 -23.19 53.80
N LEU A 249 -13.36 -23.59 53.34
CA LEU A 249 -14.03 -23.32 52.05
C LEU A 249 -14.23 -21.84 51.69
N GLN A 250 -14.22 -21.52 50.38
CA GLN A 250 -15.37 -20.92 49.66
C GLN A 250 -15.18 -20.87 48.13
N ARG A 251 -16.33 -20.86 47.43
CA ARG A 251 -16.57 -21.15 46.01
C ARG A 251 -16.83 -19.85 45.24
N THR A 252 -16.33 -19.70 44.01
CA THR A 252 -16.60 -18.53 43.14
C THR A 252 -17.22 -18.98 41.81
N GLN A 253 -18.33 -18.36 41.42
CA GLN A 253 -19.02 -18.55 40.13
C GLN A 253 -18.30 -17.83 38.99
N SER A 254 -18.21 -18.44 37.80
CA SER A 254 -17.64 -17.83 36.58
C SER A 254 -18.70 -17.08 35.77
N ILE A 255 -18.34 -15.90 35.24
CA ILE A 255 -19.10 -15.15 34.24
C ILE A 255 -18.78 -15.74 32.85
N LEU A 256 -19.77 -15.87 31.97
CA LEU A 256 -19.64 -16.37 30.59
C LEU A 256 -19.32 -15.21 29.60
N ASP A 257 -18.39 -15.45 28.67
CA ASP A 257 -18.04 -14.51 27.57
C ASP A 257 -19.05 -14.59 26.40
N ALA A 258 -19.26 -13.46 25.70
CA ALA A 258 -20.15 -13.38 24.53
C ALA A 258 -19.60 -14.14 23.29
N PRO A 259 -20.48 -14.62 22.38
CA PRO A 259 -20.09 -15.20 21.09
C PRO A 259 -19.22 -14.29 20.23
N TYR A 260 -18.24 -14.89 19.53
CA TYR A 260 -17.40 -14.18 18.56
C TYR A 260 -18.21 -13.59 17.40
N SER A 261 -19.22 -14.32 16.92
CA SER A 261 -20.19 -13.83 15.95
C SER A 261 -21.61 -14.16 16.40
N LEU A 262 -22.55 -13.23 16.18
CA LEU A 262 -23.99 -13.45 16.41
C LEU A 262 -24.72 -14.02 15.18
N GLY A 263 -24.03 -14.29 14.07
CA GLY A 263 -24.58 -14.97 12.89
C GLY A 263 -24.81 -14.07 11.68
N SER A 264 -24.71 -12.75 11.82
CA SER A 264 -24.71 -11.79 10.70
C SER A 264 -23.84 -10.58 10.99
N GLY A 265 -23.38 -9.90 9.92
CA GLY A 265 -22.60 -8.66 10.05
C GLY A 265 -23.37 -7.55 10.78
N LYS A 266 -24.70 -7.47 10.60
CA LYS A 266 -25.54 -6.48 11.29
C LYS A 266 -25.65 -6.79 12.79
N LEU A 267 -25.85 -8.07 13.16
CA LEU A 267 -25.87 -8.46 14.57
C LEU A 267 -24.50 -8.27 15.24
N ASP A 268 -23.41 -8.51 14.52
CA ASP A 268 -22.07 -8.26 15.01
C ASP A 268 -21.76 -6.77 15.19
N LEU A 269 -22.26 -5.89 14.31
CA LEU A 269 -22.20 -4.44 14.50
C LEU A 269 -23.03 -4.00 15.73
N ALA A 270 -24.24 -4.54 15.87
CA ALA A 270 -25.09 -4.27 17.04
C ALA A 270 -24.44 -4.74 18.35
N LYS A 271 -23.76 -5.89 18.33
CA LYS A 271 -22.97 -6.41 19.46
C LYS A 271 -21.90 -5.41 19.91
N GLU A 272 -21.13 -4.84 18.97
CA GLU A 272 -20.10 -3.84 19.27
C GLU A 272 -20.72 -2.54 19.83
N ALA A 273 -21.89 -2.12 19.32
CA ALA A 273 -22.63 -1.01 19.89
C ALA A 273 -23.04 -1.31 21.35
N PHE A 274 -23.61 -2.49 21.62
CA PHE A 274 -23.97 -2.93 22.98
C PHE A 274 -22.78 -2.91 23.95
N PHE A 275 -21.61 -3.37 23.52
CA PHE A 275 -20.39 -3.26 24.33
C PHE A 275 -19.99 -1.81 24.60
N THR A 276 -20.06 -0.94 23.59
CA THR A 276 -19.77 0.50 23.72
C THR A 276 -20.70 1.18 24.73
N TYR A 277 -21.96 0.74 24.79
CA TYR A 277 -22.97 1.22 25.73
C TYR A 277 -22.98 0.49 27.10
N GLY A 278 -22.01 -0.40 27.35
CA GLY A 278 -21.77 -1.00 28.67
C GLY A 278 -22.61 -2.26 28.98
N PHE A 279 -23.11 -2.95 27.96
CA PHE A 279 -23.83 -4.22 28.11
C PHE A 279 -22.87 -5.43 28.06
N SER A 280 -23.19 -6.46 28.82
CA SER A 280 -22.54 -7.78 28.85
C SER A 280 -23.50 -8.83 28.32
N TYR A 281 -22.99 -9.79 27.56
CA TYR A 281 -23.79 -10.90 27.03
C TYR A 281 -24.19 -11.88 28.13
N VAL A 282 -25.39 -12.45 28.01
CA VAL A 282 -25.96 -13.41 28.96
C VAL A 282 -26.11 -14.78 28.32
N ARG A 283 -26.91 -14.90 27.25
CA ARG A 283 -27.26 -16.18 26.60
C ARG A 283 -27.94 -15.98 25.24
N GLN A 284 -28.14 -17.06 24.49
CA GLN A 284 -28.98 -17.08 23.28
C GLN A 284 -30.11 -18.11 23.44
N GLU A 285 -31.34 -17.72 23.13
CA GLU A 285 -32.50 -18.62 23.08
C GLU A 285 -33.37 -18.30 21.86
N ASN A 286 -33.73 -19.32 21.06
CA ASN A 286 -34.63 -19.18 19.90
C ASN A 286 -34.28 -18.07 18.88
N GLY A 287 -32.99 -17.78 18.68
CA GLY A 287 -32.53 -16.70 17.79
C GLY A 287 -32.42 -15.32 18.43
N PHE A 288 -32.79 -15.18 19.71
CA PHE A 288 -32.63 -13.97 20.50
C PHE A 288 -31.36 -14.04 21.35
N HIS A 289 -30.58 -12.96 21.35
CA HIS A 289 -29.37 -12.76 22.13
C HIS A 289 -29.66 -11.85 23.32
N TYR A 290 -29.47 -12.35 24.54
CA TYR A 290 -29.79 -11.63 25.76
C TYR A 290 -28.54 -10.96 26.35
N TRP A 291 -28.72 -9.74 26.83
CA TRP A 291 -27.68 -8.83 27.31
C TRP A 291 -28.10 -8.19 28.64
N HIS A 292 -27.13 -7.71 29.42
CA HIS A 292 -27.35 -7.06 30.71
C HIS A 292 -26.39 -5.89 30.92
N ARG A 293 -26.85 -4.78 31.49
CA ARG A 293 -26.03 -3.58 31.72
C ARG A 293 -25.21 -3.71 33.00
N GLN A 294 -23.89 -3.51 32.94
CA GLN A 294 -23.04 -3.63 34.14
C GLN A 294 -23.37 -2.57 35.19
N GLY A 295 -23.73 -2.99 36.41
CA GLY A 295 -23.96 -2.10 37.56
C GLY A 295 -25.30 -2.31 38.29
N ASP A 296 -26.23 -3.07 37.72
CA ASP A 296 -27.51 -3.40 38.35
C ASP A 296 -27.42 -4.68 39.19
N ALA A 297 -27.50 -4.52 40.52
CA ALA A 297 -27.48 -5.64 41.46
C ALA A 297 -28.77 -6.51 41.44
N SER A 298 -29.81 -6.06 40.74
CA SER A 298 -31.05 -6.79 40.53
C SER A 298 -31.04 -7.40 39.13
N GLY A 299 -30.94 -8.72 39.02
CA GLY A 299 -30.90 -9.48 37.75
C GLY A 299 -32.16 -9.44 36.88
N ASN A 300 -32.88 -8.30 36.83
CA ASN A 300 -34.11 -8.07 36.07
C ASN A 300 -33.93 -7.05 34.92
N THR A 301 -32.71 -6.68 34.54
CA THR A 301 -32.44 -5.74 33.44
C THR A 301 -31.84 -6.46 32.23
N GLU A 302 -32.57 -7.47 31.74
CA GLU A 302 -32.21 -8.21 30.53
C GLU A 302 -32.71 -7.47 29.28
N VAL A 303 -31.91 -7.48 28.23
CA VAL A 303 -32.22 -6.89 26.92
C VAL A 303 -32.01 -7.95 25.85
N ALA A 304 -33.03 -8.21 25.04
CA ALA A 304 -32.95 -9.11 23.90
C ALA A 304 -32.55 -8.34 22.63
N LEU A 305 -31.70 -8.96 21.82
CA LEU A 305 -31.20 -8.49 20.53
C LEU A 305 -31.37 -9.62 19.49
N TRP A 306 -31.99 -9.35 18.35
CA TRP A 306 -32.20 -10.34 17.29
C TRP A 306 -32.29 -9.67 15.92
N GLU A 307 -32.24 -10.44 14.84
CA GLU A 307 -32.40 -9.93 13.47
C GLU A 307 -33.67 -10.52 12.85
N ASP A 308 -34.49 -9.66 12.26
CA ASP A 308 -35.73 -10.01 11.55
C ASP A 308 -36.03 -8.95 10.48
N GLU A 309 -36.62 -9.36 9.35
CA GLU A 309 -36.95 -8.48 8.21
C GLU A 309 -35.77 -7.59 7.73
N ASP A 310 -34.56 -8.14 7.64
CA ASP A 310 -33.31 -7.44 7.29
C ASP A 310 -32.92 -6.29 8.26
N GLY A 311 -33.50 -6.24 9.47
CA GLY A 311 -33.19 -5.25 10.51
C GLY A 311 -32.78 -5.89 11.84
N VAL A 312 -31.96 -5.20 12.63
CA VAL A 312 -31.61 -5.64 13.99
C VAL A 312 -32.53 -4.98 15.00
N TRP A 313 -33.22 -5.80 15.76
CA TRP A 313 -34.22 -5.43 16.74
C TRP A 313 -33.70 -5.61 18.15
N VAL A 314 -34.13 -4.72 19.03
CA VAL A 314 -33.81 -4.72 20.45
C VAL A 314 -35.08 -4.53 21.28
N SER A 315 -35.16 -5.23 22.42
CA SER A 315 -36.20 -4.99 23.42
C SER A 315 -35.69 -5.27 24.83
N ALA A 316 -36.02 -4.41 25.78
CA ALA A 316 -35.75 -4.63 27.19
C ALA A 316 -36.86 -5.40 27.91
N SER A 317 -36.51 -6.17 28.93
CA SER A 317 -37.47 -6.81 29.82
C SER A 317 -38.06 -5.83 30.86
N THR A 318 -37.39 -4.69 31.11
CA THR A 318 -37.80 -3.65 32.06
C THR A 318 -37.46 -2.25 31.55
N SER A 319 -38.14 -1.23 32.07
CA SER A 319 -37.95 0.19 31.71
C SER A 319 -36.61 0.79 32.15
N ASP A 320 -35.84 0.08 32.97
CA ASP A 320 -34.69 0.64 33.71
C ASP A 320 -33.38 0.60 32.89
N THR A 321 -33.43 0.11 31.66
CA THR A 321 -32.26 -0.15 30.79
C THR A 321 -31.94 0.96 29.79
N ASP A 322 -32.69 2.07 29.78
CA ASP A 322 -32.70 3.10 28.71
C ASP A 322 -33.04 2.56 27.30
N ILE A 323 -33.49 1.31 27.20
CA ILE A 323 -33.88 0.63 25.97
C ILE A 323 -35.40 0.37 26.00
N PRO A 324 -36.12 0.54 24.87
CA PRO A 324 -37.56 0.31 24.84
C PRO A 324 -37.94 -1.13 25.21
N MET A 325 -39.02 -1.29 25.97
CA MET A 325 -39.60 -2.63 26.24
C MET A 325 -40.28 -3.23 25.00
N ALA A 326 -40.74 -2.39 24.08
CA ALA A 326 -41.25 -2.83 22.79
C ALA A 326 -40.09 -3.16 21.85
N ALA A 327 -40.25 -4.19 21.02
CA ALA A 327 -39.33 -4.48 19.92
C ALA A 327 -39.13 -3.22 19.07
N THR A 328 -37.92 -2.69 19.07
CA THR A 328 -37.55 -1.46 18.38
C THR A 328 -36.29 -1.72 17.58
N LEU A 329 -36.15 -1.15 16.39
CA LEU A 329 -34.92 -1.26 15.63
C LEU A 329 -33.77 -0.61 16.40
N ILE A 330 -32.61 -1.27 16.43
CA ILE A 330 -31.45 -0.74 17.15
C ILE A 330 -31.01 0.62 16.58
N THR A 331 -31.24 0.87 15.29
CA THR A 331 -30.98 2.13 14.60
C THR A 331 -31.91 3.28 15.03
N ASP A 332 -33.10 2.97 15.56
CA ASP A 332 -34.02 3.96 16.14
C ASP A 332 -33.65 4.30 17.59
N VAL A 333 -32.93 3.40 18.27
CA VAL A 333 -32.40 3.62 19.63
C VAL A 333 -31.07 4.37 19.56
N TRP A 334 -30.16 3.91 18.69
CA TRP A 334 -28.80 4.44 18.53
C TRP A 334 -28.46 4.63 17.05
N LYS A 335 -28.00 5.85 16.71
CA LYS A 335 -27.66 6.21 15.33
C LYS A 335 -26.24 5.83 14.92
N ASP A 336 -25.40 5.43 15.86
CA ASP A 336 -23.97 5.15 15.69
C ASP A 336 -23.65 3.65 15.64
N THR A 337 -24.64 2.80 15.36
CA THR A 337 -24.50 1.33 15.38
C THR A 337 -23.73 0.75 14.20
N GLY A 338 -23.37 1.54 13.19
CA GLY A 338 -22.80 1.06 11.93
C GLY A 338 -23.79 0.38 10.98
N ILE A 339 -25.05 0.17 11.40
CA ILE A 339 -26.09 -0.51 10.62
C ILE A 339 -26.89 0.56 9.86
N LEU A 340 -27.11 0.34 8.55
CA LEU A 340 -27.96 1.23 7.76
C LEU A 340 -29.40 1.17 8.29
N PRO A 341 -30.02 2.32 8.64
CA PRO A 341 -31.41 2.35 9.07
C PRO A 341 -32.32 1.96 7.90
N PRO A 342 -33.38 1.17 8.13
CA PRO A 342 -34.37 0.92 7.09
C PRO A 342 -35.03 2.25 6.71
N ILE A 343 -35.30 2.42 5.42
CA ILE A 343 -35.94 3.63 4.93
C ILE A 343 -37.40 3.59 5.40
N PRO A 344 -37.87 4.61 6.12
CA PRO A 344 -39.27 4.67 6.53
C PRO A 344 -40.16 4.62 5.29
N LYS A 345 -41.33 3.97 5.36
CA LYS A 345 -42.32 3.96 4.25
C LYS A 345 -42.72 5.37 3.78
N THR A 346 -42.51 6.38 4.63
CA THR A 346 -42.75 7.80 4.36
C THR A 346 -41.55 8.55 3.75
N GLY A 347 -40.43 7.87 3.48
CA GLY A 347 -39.16 8.45 3.04
C GLY A 347 -38.25 8.91 4.19
N LEU A 348 -37.05 9.39 3.86
CA LEU A 348 -36.09 9.95 4.84
C LEU A 348 -36.73 11.13 5.61
N PRO A 349 -36.51 11.26 6.93
CA PRO A 349 -37.04 12.38 7.71
C PRO A 349 -36.44 13.71 7.24
N ILE A 350 -37.29 14.63 6.78
CA ILE A 350 -36.91 15.94 6.26
C ILE A 350 -37.22 17.03 7.30
N ASP A 351 -36.27 17.93 7.54
CA ASP A 351 -36.43 19.11 8.41
C ASP A 351 -37.53 20.05 7.85
N ASP A 352 -38.41 20.59 8.70
CA ASP A 352 -39.44 21.58 8.35
C ASP A 352 -38.87 22.76 7.55
N LYS A 353 -37.62 23.16 7.83
CA LYS A 353 -36.95 24.21 7.06
C LYS A 353 -36.61 23.78 5.64
N VAL A 354 -36.23 22.52 5.44
CA VAL A 354 -35.97 21.97 4.10
C VAL A 354 -37.28 21.89 3.32
N LEU A 355 -38.38 21.47 3.96
CA LEU A 355 -39.72 21.51 3.35
C LEU A 355 -40.12 22.93 2.96
N ALA A 356 -39.94 23.91 3.83
CA ALA A 356 -40.27 25.29 3.52
C ALA A 356 -39.39 25.88 2.40
N VAL A 357 -38.12 25.47 2.28
CA VAL A 357 -37.28 25.83 1.13
C VAL A 357 -37.78 25.15 -0.15
N ARG A 358 -38.15 23.87 -0.07
CA ARG A 358 -38.69 23.08 -1.19
C ARG A 358 -40.01 23.68 -1.71
N GLU A 359 -40.84 24.21 -0.83
CA GLU A 359 -42.09 24.89 -1.16
C GLU A 359 -41.89 26.35 -1.63
N GLY A 360 -40.66 26.86 -1.61
CA GLY A 360 -40.35 28.25 -1.98
C GLY A 360 -40.69 29.29 -0.91
N ASN A 361 -41.09 28.85 0.29
CA ASN A 361 -41.44 29.70 1.44
C ASN A 361 -40.21 30.29 2.13
N LEU A 362 -39.03 29.68 1.97
CA LEU A 362 -37.77 30.10 2.58
C LEU A 362 -36.63 30.09 1.55
N SER A 363 -35.65 30.99 1.72
CA SER A 363 -34.46 30.96 0.85
C SER A 363 -33.60 29.72 1.12
N PRO A 364 -33.00 29.11 0.08
CA PRO A 364 -32.05 28.01 0.23
C PRO A 364 -30.82 28.36 1.08
N LEU A 365 -30.49 29.66 1.22
CA LEU A 365 -29.40 30.15 2.05
C LEU A 365 -29.75 30.21 3.54
N SER A 366 -31.02 30.00 3.91
CA SER A 366 -31.45 29.87 5.32
C SER A 366 -31.00 28.55 5.95
N LEU A 367 -30.69 27.54 5.13
CA LEU A 367 -30.21 26.24 5.58
C LEU A 367 -28.75 26.34 6.03
N LYS A 368 -28.42 25.70 7.15
CA LYS A 368 -27.03 25.59 7.60
C LYS A 368 -26.29 24.62 6.68
N ARG A 369 -25.35 25.15 5.91
CA ARG A 369 -24.55 24.40 4.93
C ARG A 369 -23.08 24.32 5.37
N PRO A 370 -22.38 23.20 5.08
CA PRO A 370 -20.93 23.14 5.23
C PRO A 370 -20.23 24.16 4.32
N ARG A 371 -18.98 24.49 4.64
CA ARG A 371 -18.18 25.37 3.76
C ARG A 371 -17.84 24.61 2.48
N PRO A 372 -17.95 25.24 1.30
CA PRO A 372 -17.44 24.64 0.08
C PRO A 372 -15.92 24.54 0.15
N VAL A 373 -15.40 23.38 -0.24
CA VAL A 373 -13.97 23.14 -0.50
C VAL A 373 -13.68 23.12 -2.00
N LEU A 374 -14.70 22.84 -2.82
CA LEU A 374 -14.60 22.79 -4.27
C LEU A 374 -15.28 23.99 -4.92
N HIS A 375 -14.58 24.59 -5.87
CA HIS A 375 -15.08 25.66 -6.73
C HIS A 375 -14.73 25.34 -8.18
N LYS A 376 -15.62 25.66 -9.11
CA LYS A 376 -15.28 25.65 -10.54
C LYS A 376 -14.22 26.70 -10.78
N SER A 377 -13.21 26.38 -11.58
CA SER A 377 -12.30 27.41 -12.08
C SER A 377 -13.04 28.33 -13.05
N LYS A 378 -12.55 29.57 -13.20
CA LYS A 378 -13.01 30.41 -14.30
C LYS A 378 -12.54 29.73 -15.59
N PRO A 379 -13.40 29.60 -16.61
CA PRO A 379 -12.95 29.12 -17.90
C PRO A 379 -11.82 30.05 -18.36
N THR A 380 -10.63 29.50 -18.52
CA THR A 380 -9.57 30.17 -19.27
C THR A 380 -10.12 30.28 -20.69
N GLU A 381 -10.14 31.48 -21.27
CA GLU A 381 -10.49 31.69 -22.69
C GLU A 381 -9.37 31.06 -23.56
N GLU A 382 -9.20 29.75 -23.50
CA GLU A 382 -8.44 28.99 -24.47
C GLU A 382 -9.42 28.57 -25.56
N VAL A 383 -9.19 29.12 -26.74
CA VAL A 383 -10.01 28.96 -27.94
C VAL A 383 -10.26 27.46 -28.20
N ASP A 384 -11.51 27.10 -28.47
CA ASP A 384 -11.90 25.76 -28.84
C ASP A 384 -11.18 25.35 -30.14
N GLU A 385 -10.17 24.49 -30.04
CA GLU A 385 -9.40 24.03 -31.19
C GLU A 385 -9.97 22.75 -31.78
N THR A 386 -10.20 22.77 -33.09
CA THR A 386 -10.62 21.64 -33.91
C THR A 386 -9.52 20.59 -34.04
N LEU A 387 -9.88 19.34 -34.39
CA LEU A 387 -8.91 18.26 -34.69
C LEU A 387 -7.87 18.68 -35.76
N GLU A 388 -8.25 19.54 -36.69
CA GLU A 388 -7.36 20.11 -37.70
C GLU A 388 -6.32 21.07 -37.14
N GLU A 389 -6.68 21.86 -36.14
CA GLU A 389 -5.77 22.77 -35.44
C GLU A 389 -4.77 21.99 -34.58
N ILE A 390 -5.19 20.90 -33.93
CA ILE A 390 -4.29 20.00 -33.19
C ILE A 390 -3.23 19.39 -34.12
N SER A 391 -3.61 18.91 -35.31
CA SER A 391 -2.64 18.44 -36.32
C SER A 391 -1.61 19.50 -36.67
N VAL A 392 -2.06 20.76 -36.81
CA VAL A 392 -1.19 21.89 -37.14
C VAL A 392 -0.28 22.25 -35.96
N GLN A 393 -0.77 22.19 -34.72
CA GLN A 393 0.04 22.44 -33.52
C GLN A 393 1.16 21.40 -33.35
N VAL A 394 0.85 20.12 -33.57
CA VAL A 394 1.82 19.02 -33.52
C VAL A 394 2.90 19.22 -34.59
N GLN A 395 2.49 19.54 -35.81
CA GLN A 395 3.45 19.84 -36.88
C GLN A 395 4.31 21.06 -36.53
N ARG A 396 3.72 22.13 -35.98
CA ARG A 396 4.46 23.31 -35.50
C ARG A 396 5.43 22.98 -34.36
N ALA A 397 5.09 22.05 -33.48
CA ALA A 397 5.97 21.58 -32.41
C ALA A 397 7.19 20.84 -33.01
N PHE A 398 6.96 19.93 -33.95
CA PHE A 398 8.05 19.24 -34.64
C PHE A 398 8.88 20.16 -35.54
N ASP A 399 8.27 21.13 -36.22
CA ASP A 399 8.96 22.15 -37.01
C ASP A 399 9.86 23.06 -36.13
N ARG A 400 9.51 23.20 -34.83
CA ARG A 400 10.34 23.88 -33.81
C ARG A 400 11.48 23.00 -33.26
N ASN A 401 11.64 21.77 -33.76
CA ASN A 401 12.60 20.75 -33.29
C ASN A 401 12.36 20.21 -31.88
N VAL A 402 11.11 20.24 -31.39
CA VAL A 402 10.75 19.57 -30.13
C VAL A 402 11.06 18.06 -30.27
N ARG A 403 11.92 17.56 -29.38
CA ARG A 403 12.38 16.16 -29.41
C ARG A 403 11.37 15.23 -28.75
N VAL A 404 10.68 15.69 -27.71
CA VAL A 404 9.63 14.93 -27.01
C VAL A 404 8.35 15.75 -26.90
N LEU A 405 7.25 15.27 -27.47
CA LEU A 405 5.95 15.91 -27.39
C LEU A 405 5.04 15.03 -26.51
N GLY A 406 4.58 15.55 -25.38
CA GLY A 406 3.53 14.92 -24.59
C GLY A 406 2.16 15.26 -25.18
N CYS A 407 1.27 14.29 -25.33
CA CYS A 407 -0.11 14.51 -25.74
C CYS A 407 -1.05 13.87 -24.72
N THR A 408 -1.95 14.67 -24.17
CA THR A 408 -2.92 14.25 -23.16
C THR A 408 -4.32 14.20 -23.79
N PRO A 409 -4.71 13.07 -24.42
CA PRO A 409 -6.05 12.86 -24.96
C PRO A 409 -7.07 12.69 -23.84
N GLU A 410 -8.37 12.80 -24.15
CA GLU A 410 -9.40 12.55 -23.15
C GLU A 410 -9.61 11.04 -22.89
N THR A 411 -9.40 10.21 -23.91
CA THR A 411 -9.51 8.74 -23.78
C THR A 411 -8.20 8.06 -24.16
N ASP A 412 -7.91 6.90 -23.56
CA ASP A 412 -6.74 6.08 -23.92
C ASP A 412 -6.67 5.89 -25.44
N ALA A 413 -5.48 6.09 -26.02
CA ALA A 413 -5.18 6.01 -27.44
C ALA A 413 -5.64 4.68 -28.06
N GLU A 414 -5.69 3.61 -27.25
CA GLU A 414 -6.20 2.31 -27.68
C GLU A 414 -7.64 2.41 -28.18
N LYS A 415 -8.50 3.24 -27.57
CA LYS A 415 -9.93 3.37 -27.92
C LYS A 415 -10.21 4.52 -28.91
N ASN A 416 -9.18 5.23 -29.38
CA ASN A 416 -9.35 6.61 -29.80
C ASN A 416 -9.09 6.90 -31.29
N ARG A 417 -10.15 7.37 -31.98
CA ARG A 417 -10.07 8.01 -33.32
C ARG A 417 -9.29 9.34 -33.27
N GLU A 418 -9.03 9.87 -32.09
CA GLU A 418 -8.25 11.09 -31.86
C GLU A 418 -6.76 10.94 -32.10
N VAL A 419 -6.23 9.72 -32.31
CA VAL A 419 -4.84 9.57 -32.77
C VAL A 419 -4.71 9.94 -34.26
N ALA A 420 -5.80 9.84 -35.02
CA ALA A 420 -5.84 10.08 -36.47
C ALA A 420 -5.34 11.47 -36.95
N PRO A 421 -5.54 12.59 -36.23
CA PRO A 421 -4.99 13.88 -36.60
C PRO A 421 -3.46 13.95 -36.49
N PHE A 422 -2.82 13.22 -35.57
CA PHE A 422 -1.36 13.13 -35.47
C PHE A 422 -0.74 12.33 -36.64
N LEU A 423 -1.57 11.55 -37.34
CA LEU A 423 -1.18 10.55 -38.32
C LEU A 423 -1.27 11.01 -39.78
N ARG A 424 -1.46 12.33 -40.04
CA ARG A 424 -1.65 12.88 -41.40
C ARG A 424 -0.52 12.59 -42.40
N LYS A 425 0.68 12.16 -41.96
CA LYS A 425 1.78 11.77 -42.86
C LYS A 425 2.57 10.49 -42.51
N SER A 426 2.25 9.75 -41.46
CA SER A 426 3.03 8.55 -41.11
C SER A 426 2.25 7.65 -40.16
N ILE A 427 2.09 6.33 -40.44
CA ILE A 427 1.28 5.44 -39.60
C ILE A 427 1.93 4.06 -39.43
N CYS A 428 1.97 3.60 -38.18
CA CYS A 428 2.03 2.18 -37.80
C CYS A 428 1.53 2.07 -36.36
N LEU A 429 0.72 1.04 -36.06
CA LEU A 429 0.07 0.82 -34.77
C LEU A 429 0.49 -0.52 -34.15
N ARG A 430 0.88 -0.52 -32.88
CA ARG A 430 0.73 -1.69 -31.99
C ARG A 430 -0.25 -1.31 -30.89
N VAL A 431 -1.53 -1.62 -31.11
CA VAL A 431 -2.56 -1.58 -30.06
C VAL A 431 -2.60 -2.97 -29.40
N PRO A 432 -2.65 -3.10 -28.06
CA PRO A 432 -2.71 -4.38 -27.37
C PRO A 432 -4.01 -5.18 -27.62
N SER A 433 -5.03 -4.55 -28.22
CA SER A 433 -6.33 -5.15 -28.51
C SER A 433 -6.49 -5.46 -30.00
N THR A 434 -6.78 -6.72 -30.32
CA THR A 434 -7.07 -7.22 -31.67
C THR A 434 -8.28 -6.56 -32.33
N GLU A 435 -9.31 -6.22 -31.55
CA GLU A 435 -10.51 -5.52 -32.04
C GLU A 435 -10.19 -4.11 -32.53
N LEU A 436 -9.34 -3.41 -31.78
CA LEU A 436 -8.91 -2.05 -32.11
C LEU A 436 -7.93 -2.04 -33.28
N THR A 437 -7.07 -3.05 -33.37
CA THR A 437 -6.21 -3.22 -34.55
C THR A 437 -7.04 -3.42 -35.81
N THR A 438 -8.10 -4.23 -35.75
CA THR A 438 -9.02 -4.45 -36.88
C THR A 438 -9.78 -3.17 -37.26
N ALA A 439 -10.35 -2.48 -36.27
CA ALA A 439 -11.07 -1.22 -36.50
C ALA A 439 -10.17 -0.12 -37.06
N THR A 440 -8.90 -0.10 -36.64
CA THR A 440 -7.93 0.89 -37.13
C THR A 440 -7.41 0.54 -38.51
N ALA A 441 -7.11 -0.74 -38.79
CA ALA A 441 -6.75 -1.19 -40.13
C ALA A 441 -7.85 -0.83 -41.14
N GLN A 442 -9.11 -1.10 -40.80
CA GLN A 442 -10.28 -0.75 -41.62
C GLN A 442 -10.42 0.77 -41.80
N PHE A 443 -10.25 1.56 -40.74
CA PHE A 443 -10.26 3.03 -40.82
C PHE A 443 -9.14 3.60 -41.70
N LEU A 444 -7.97 2.95 -41.74
CA LEU A 444 -6.83 3.38 -42.54
C LEU A 444 -6.97 2.97 -44.01
N GLU A 445 -7.50 1.76 -44.26
CA GLU A 445 -7.94 1.32 -45.59
C GLU A 445 -8.97 2.29 -46.17
N ASP A 446 -9.97 2.70 -45.38
CA ASP A 446 -10.99 3.69 -45.78
C ASP A 446 -10.37 5.06 -46.16
N ARG A 447 -9.15 5.36 -45.72
CA ARG A 447 -8.41 6.59 -46.00
C ARG A 447 -7.28 6.42 -47.03
N ASN A 448 -7.17 5.27 -47.70
CA ASN A 448 -6.09 4.92 -48.63
C ASN A 448 -4.69 5.07 -48.02
N VAL A 449 -4.55 4.84 -46.72
CA VAL A 449 -3.24 4.69 -46.09
C VAL A 449 -2.88 3.21 -46.15
N GLY A 450 -1.66 2.86 -46.60
CA GLY A 450 -1.26 1.47 -46.86
C GLY A 450 -1.42 0.50 -45.68
N PRO A 451 -1.27 -0.82 -45.91
CA PRO A 451 -1.49 -1.84 -44.90
C PRO A 451 -0.59 -1.67 -43.67
N VAL A 452 -1.15 -1.91 -42.48
CA VAL A 452 -0.47 -1.76 -41.18
C VAL A 452 0.38 -3.00 -40.88
N ALA A 453 1.64 -2.80 -40.51
CA ALA A 453 2.51 -3.86 -40.01
C ALA A 453 2.37 -4.00 -38.48
N GLU A 454 2.09 -5.20 -37.98
CA GLU A 454 1.94 -5.48 -36.54
C GLU A 454 3.19 -6.14 -35.96
N TRP A 455 3.72 -5.64 -34.82
CA TRP A 455 4.86 -6.27 -34.15
C TRP A 455 4.33 -7.33 -33.20
N ARG A 456 4.56 -8.59 -33.56
CA ARG A 456 4.16 -9.79 -32.84
C ARG A 456 5.40 -10.36 -32.15
N ASP A 457 5.32 -10.54 -30.83
CA ASP A 457 6.36 -11.25 -30.09
C ASP A 457 6.48 -12.72 -30.56
N ARG A 458 7.54 -13.41 -30.13
CA ARG A 458 7.77 -14.79 -30.58
C ARG A 458 6.65 -15.74 -30.12
N MET A 459 6.05 -15.48 -28.95
CA MET A 459 5.00 -16.29 -28.34
C MET A 459 3.60 -16.04 -28.93
N TYR A 460 3.44 -15.09 -29.85
CA TYR A 460 2.16 -14.73 -30.42
C TYR A 460 1.42 -15.93 -31.02
N LEU A 461 0.24 -16.22 -30.47
CA LEU A 461 -0.63 -17.38 -30.78
C LEU A 461 0.03 -18.75 -30.58
N TRP A 462 1.18 -18.84 -29.93
CA TRP A 462 1.89 -20.10 -29.71
C TRP A 462 1.06 -21.12 -28.93
N ASP A 463 0.43 -20.69 -27.83
CA ASP A 463 -0.41 -21.56 -27.01
C ASP A 463 -1.59 -22.18 -27.77
N GLN A 464 -2.05 -21.54 -28.85
CA GLN A 464 -3.15 -22.03 -29.67
C GLN A 464 -2.70 -23.07 -30.71
N VAL A 465 -1.40 -23.12 -31.02
CA VAL A 465 -0.85 -23.95 -32.09
C VAL A 465 0.12 -25.03 -31.58
N LYS A 466 0.64 -24.92 -30.35
CA LYS A 466 1.67 -25.82 -29.82
C LYS A 466 1.26 -27.29 -29.80
N ASP A 467 -0.02 -27.58 -29.59
CA ASP A 467 -0.59 -28.92 -29.57
C ASP A 467 -0.80 -29.53 -30.97
N ILE A 468 -0.68 -28.72 -32.03
CA ILE A 468 -0.72 -29.22 -33.41
C ILE A 468 0.58 -30.00 -33.69
N PRO A 469 0.50 -31.22 -34.26
CA PRO A 469 1.68 -32.02 -34.59
C PRO A 469 2.73 -31.23 -35.37
N VAL A 470 4.00 -31.40 -34.98
CA VAL A 470 5.13 -30.62 -35.53
C VAL A 470 5.26 -30.82 -37.04
N ASP A 471 5.08 -32.03 -37.55
CA ASP A 471 5.11 -32.34 -38.98
C ASP A 471 4.04 -31.57 -39.78
N VAL A 472 2.86 -31.38 -39.19
CA VAL A 472 1.77 -30.60 -39.79
C VAL A 472 2.11 -29.11 -39.77
N ARG A 473 2.62 -28.57 -38.66
CA ARG A 473 3.04 -27.16 -38.57
C ARG A 473 4.19 -26.82 -39.50
N MET A 474 5.16 -27.71 -39.63
CA MET A 474 6.34 -27.51 -40.48
C MET A 474 6.00 -27.58 -41.98
N ALA A 475 4.93 -28.27 -42.38
CA ALA A 475 4.46 -28.31 -43.76
C ALA A 475 3.87 -26.96 -44.23
N THR A 476 3.16 -26.26 -43.34
CA THR A 476 2.55 -24.95 -43.60
C THR A 476 2.80 -23.98 -42.45
N PRO A 477 4.06 -23.55 -42.24
CA PRO A 477 4.43 -22.73 -41.08
C PRO A 477 3.72 -21.38 -41.13
N PHE A 478 3.30 -20.91 -39.95
CA PHE A 478 2.57 -19.66 -39.72
C PHE A 478 1.14 -19.60 -40.29
N GLN A 479 0.58 -20.71 -40.80
CA GLN A 479 -0.79 -20.73 -41.34
C GLN A 479 -1.86 -20.32 -40.31
N HIS A 480 -1.62 -20.60 -39.03
CA HIS A 480 -2.54 -20.32 -37.93
C HIS A 480 -2.27 -18.96 -37.26
N GLY A 481 -1.45 -18.10 -37.89
CA GLY A 481 -1.18 -16.74 -37.43
C GLY A 481 -0.02 -16.59 -36.44
N ASN A 482 0.54 -17.69 -35.93
CA ASN A 482 1.77 -17.66 -35.15
C ASN A 482 2.94 -17.12 -36.00
N VAL A 483 3.97 -16.57 -35.35
CA VAL A 483 5.13 -15.97 -36.05
C VAL A 483 6.45 -16.68 -35.79
N CYS A 484 6.50 -17.59 -34.81
CA CYS A 484 7.66 -18.40 -34.51
C CYS A 484 7.22 -19.87 -34.34
N GLU A 485 8.04 -20.82 -34.77
CA GLU A 485 7.79 -22.26 -34.61
C GLU A 485 8.57 -22.89 -33.44
N ASP A 486 9.49 -22.12 -32.85
CA ASP A 486 10.29 -22.52 -31.69
C ASP A 486 10.48 -21.36 -30.69
N PRO A 487 9.38 -20.76 -30.19
CA PRO A 487 9.47 -19.56 -29.38
C PRO A 487 10.01 -19.82 -27.97
N GLU A 488 9.72 -20.98 -27.38
CA GLU A 488 10.13 -21.33 -26.01
C GLU A 488 11.66 -21.45 -25.88
N ARG A 489 12.35 -22.11 -26.82
CA ARG A 489 13.82 -22.14 -26.82
C ARG A 489 14.42 -20.77 -27.07
N CYS A 490 13.80 -19.97 -27.95
CA CYS A 490 14.26 -18.61 -28.20
C CYS A 490 14.14 -17.74 -26.94
N GLU A 491 13.02 -17.83 -26.21
CA GLU A 491 12.79 -17.08 -24.98
C GLU A 491 13.76 -17.52 -23.87
N ALA A 492 13.89 -18.83 -23.62
CA ALA A 492 14.84 -19.36 -22.64
C ALA A 492 16.29 -18.90 -22.92
N LEU A 493 16.68 -18.82 -24.20
CA LEU A 493 18.02 -18.36 -24.57
C LEU A 493 18.18 -16.84 -24.34
N GLU A 494 17.17 -16.03 -24.65
CA GLU A 494 17.19 -14.58 -24.38
C GLU A 494 17.26 -14.29 -22.88
N GLU A 495 16.58 -15.08 -22.04
CA GLU A 495 16.66 -14.97 -20.57
C GLU A 495 18.07 -15.19 -20.02
N LYS A 496 18.88 -16.01 -20.71
CA LYS A 496 20.29 -16.26 -20.38
C LYS A 496 21.26 -15.24 -20.99
N GLY A 497 20.76 -14.30 -21.78
CA GLY A 497 21.55 -13.29 -22.47
C GLY A 497 22.07 -13.73 -23.84
N GLY A 498 21.62 -14.86 -24.37
CA GLY A 498 21.95 -15.31 -25.72
C GLY A 498 21.10 -14.63 -26.79
N ASN A 499 21.56 -14.68 -28.05
CA ASN A 499 20.84 -14.15 -29.20
C ASN A 499 20.27 -15.29 -30.07
N PRO A 500 18.95 -15.54 -30.06
CA PRO A 500 18.35 -16.62 -30.86
C PRO A 500 18.57 -16.46 -32.36
N SER A 501 18.76 -15.23 -32.87
CA SER A 501 19.00 -15.01 -34.30
C SER A 501 20.37 -15.53 -34.78
N GLU A 502 21.31 -15.71 -33.86
CA GLU A 502 22.66 -16.22 -34.13
C GLU A 502 22.77 -17.73 -33.84
N ILE A 503 22.03 -18.23 -32.85
CA ILE A 503 22.18 -19.60 -32.33
C ILE A 503 21.08 -20.54 -32.82
N ILE A 504 19.81 -20.20 -32.55
CA ILE A 504 18.67 -21.11 -32.78
C ILE A 504 18.08 -20.94 -34.19
N CYS A 505 17.81 -19.68 -34.59
CA CYS A 505 17.10 -19.38 -35.82
C CYS A 505 17.76 -19.95 -37.08
N PRO A 506 19.10 -19.86 -37.27
CA PRO A 506 19.75 -20.38 -38.49
C PRO A 506 19.59 -21.90 -38.68
N GLN A 507 19.35 -22.65 -37.60
CA GLN A 507 19.16 -24.10 -37.63
C GLN A 507 17.68 -24.51 -37.73
N CYS A 508 16.76 -23.54 -37.65
CA CYS A 508 15.33 -23.80 -37.67
C CYS A 508 14.87 -24.26 -39.07
N PRO A 509 14.09 -25.37 -39.20
CA PRO A 509 13.63 -25.87 -40.49
C PRO A 509 12.83 -24.85 -41.32
N VAL A 510 12.18 -23.89 -40.64
CA VAL A 510 11.34 -22.86 -41.27
C VAL A 510 12.05 -21.50 -41.36
N TYR A 511 13.37 -21.43 -41.18
CA TYR A 511 14.13 -20.17 -41.16
C TYR A 511 13.86 -19.28 -42.39
N THR A 512 13.86 -19.86 -43.60
CA THR A 512 13.56 -19.13 -44.84
C THR A 512 12.14 -18.57 -44.82
N ALA A 513 11.14 -19.38 -44.48
CA ALA A 513 9.75 -18.93 -44.35
C ALA A 513 9.60 -17.87 -43.24
N CYS A 514 10.38 -17.96 -42.16
CA CYS A 514 10.38 -17.00 -41.07
C CYS A 514 10.93 -15.63 -41.50
N ARG A 515 11.95 -15.60 -42.36
CA ARG A 515 12.48 -14.37 -42.96
C ARG A 515 11.52 -13.74 -43.97
N GLU A 516 10.69 -14.54 -44.63
CA GLU A 516 9.74 -14.05 -45.63
C GLU A 516 8.42 -13.60 -45.02
N ARG A 517 7.89 -14.34 -44.03
CA ARG A 517 6.55 -14.11 -43.46
C ARG A 517 6.37 -14.46 -41.98
N GLY A 518 7.43 -14.81 -41.25
CA GLY A 518 7.39 -15.09 -39.80
C GLY A 518 8.03 -13.97 -38.97
N TYR A 519 8.54 -14.29 -37.78
CA TYR A 519 9.06 -13.32 -36.82
C TYR A 519 10.21 -12.47 -37.39
N LEU A 520 11.13 -13.07 -38.14
CA LEU A 520 12.26 -12.35 -38.73
C LEU A 520 11.86 -11.42 -39.90
N SER A 521 10.74 -11.69 -40.58
CA SER A 521 10.21 -10.83 -41.66
C SER A 521 9.62 -9.50 -41.15
N GLN A 522 9.26 -9.46 -39.87
CA GLN A 522 8.64 -8.29 -39.26
C GLN A 522 9.56 -7.07 -39.36
N PHE A 523 10.87 -7.24 -39.13
CA PHE A 523 11.86 -6.15 -39.21
C PHE A 523 11.86 -5.44 -40.56
N SER A 524 11.91 -6.19 -41.66
CA SER A 524 11.87 -5.61 -43.02
C SER A 524 10.54 -4.93 -43.33
N THR A 525 9.45 -5.44 -42.75
CA THR A 525 8.10 -4.85 -42.88
C THR A 525 8.01 -3.52 -42.11
N PHE A 526 8.66 -3.41 -40.95
CA PHE A 526 8.74 -2.16 -40.19
C PHE A 526 9.60 -1.10 -40.85
N GLN A 527 10.72 -1.49 -41.46
CA GLN A 527 11.61 -0.56 -42.18
C GLN A 527 10.90 0.15 -43.35
N THR A 528 9.90 -0.46 -43.98
CA THR A 528 9.12 0.17 -45.06
C THR A 528 8.05 1.14 -44.55
N THR A 529 7.94 1.33 -43.24
CA THR A 529 6.84 2.06 -42.59
C THR A 529 7.38 3.33 -41.89
N TYR A 530 6.95 4.51 -42.36
CA TYR A 530 7.56 5.81 -42.01
C TYR A 530 7.32 6.34 -40.57
N ALA A 531 6.41 5.75 -39.78
CA ALA A 531 6.27 6.01 -38.34
C ALA A 531 5.91 4.71 -37.61
N GLN A 532 6.22 4.63 -36.31
CA GLN A 532 6.05 3.43 -35.47
C GLN A 532 5.39 3.80 -34.12
N ILE A 533 4.14 3.36 -33.88
CA ILE A 533 3.52 3.30 -32.54
C ILE A 533 3.83 1.93 -31.96
N LEU A 534 4.65 1.87 -30.91
CA LEU A 534 4.97 0.62 -30.24
C LEU A 534 4.45 0.65 -28.80
N GLY A 535 3.64 -0.34 -28.43
CA GLY A 535 3.22 -0.55 -27.04
C GLY A 535 4.38 -0.97 -26.12
N ASP A 536 5.45 -1.53 -26.69
CA ASP A 536 6.68 -1.80 -25.95
C ASP A 536 7.69 -0.66 -26.14
N PHE A 537 7.51 0.37 -25.32
CA PHE A 537 8.38 1.55 -25.31
C PHE A 537 9.83 1.25 -24.97
N ARG A 538 10.13 0.08 -24.37
CA ARG A 538 11.51 -0.30 -24.00
C ARG A 538 12.40 -0.35 -25.23
N LEU A 539 11.86 -0.70 -26.39
CA LEU A 539 12.62 -0.69 -27.64
C LEU A 539 13.33 0.65 -27.86
N PHE A 540 12.69 1.79 -27.61
CA PHE A 540 13.29 3.11 -27.86
C PHE A 540 13.99 3.75 -26.67
N LEU A 541 13.66 3.29 -25.46
CA LEU A 541 14.12 3.89 -24.22
C LEU A 541 15.21 3.08 -23.51
N ASP A 542 15.28 1.77 -23.78
CA ASP A 542 16.27 0.83 -23.27
C ASP A 542 17.44 0.68 -24.25
N PRO A 543 18.67 1.06 -23.86
CA PRO A 543 19.86 0.94 -24.69
C PRO A 543 20.17 -0.50 -25.13
N GLN A 544 19.72 -1.53 -24.41
CA GLN A 544 19.88 -2.93 -24.86
C GLN A 544 19.27 -3.20 -26.24
N HIS A 545 18.32 -2.37 -26.66
CA HIS A 545 17.66 -2.48 -27.94
C HIS A 545 18.24 -1.54 -29.00
N ALA A 546 19.33 -0.81 -28.71
CA ALA A 546 19.92 0.17 -29.62
C ALA A 546 20.17 -0.38 -31.03
N LYS A 547 20.84 -1.54 -31.13
CA LYS A 547 21.09 -2.21 -32.42
C LYS A 547 19.79 -2.57 -33.17
N ARG A 548 18.75 -3.01 -32.45
CA ARG A 548 17.44 -3.30 -33.05
C ARG A 548 16.77 -2.00 -33.52
N VAL A 549 16.85 -0.91 -32.75
CA VAL A 549 16.32 0.41 -33.13
C VAL A 549 17.04 1.00 -34.33
N GLU A 550 18.37 0.92 -34.39
CA GLU A 550 19.15 1.39 -35.54
C GLU A 550 18.72 0.69 -36.82
N GLN A 551 18.53 -0.63 -36.75
CA GLN A 551 18.02 -1.41 -37.87
C GLN A 551 16.57 -1.02 -38.22
N LEU A 552 15.71 -0.81 -37.22
CA LEU A 552 14.32 -0.41 -37.44
C LEU A 552 14.16 1.00 -38.02
N LEU A 553 15.08 1.92 -37.69
CA LEU A 553 15.03 3.34 -38.06
C LEU A 553 16.04 3.72 -39.16
N GLU A 554 16.66 2.74 -39.82
CA GLU A 554 17.59 2.97 -40.92
C GLU A 554 16.89 3.75 -42.06
N ALA A 555 17.34 4.98 -42.31
CA ALA A 555 16.66 5.91 -43.21
C ALA A 555 16.82 5.50 -44.68
N ARG A 556 15.72 5.22 -45.39
CA ARG A 556 15.75 4.97 -46.83
C ARG A 556 15.67 6.22 -47.70
N ASP A 557 15.00 7.29 -47.23
CA ASP A 557 14.66 8.46 -48.08
C ASP A 557 14.82 9.84 -47.38
N GLY A 558 15.62 9.92 -46.31
CA GLY A 558 15.91 11.19 -45.63
C GLY A 558 14.77 11.78 -44.76
N THR A 559 13.61 11.14 -44.72
CA THR A 559 12.55 11.40 -43.73
C THR A 559 12.89 10.74 -42.41
N HIS A 560 12.89 11.53 -41.33
CA HIS A 560 13.14 11.01 -39.99
C HIS A 560 11.83 10.47 -39.39
N PRO A 561 11.81 9.24 -38.86
CA PRO A 561 10.60 8.62 -38.34
C PRO A 561 10.11 9.30 -37.04
N LEU A 562 8.79 9.46 -36.93
CA LEU A 562 8.10 9.82 -35.68
C LEU A 562 7.84 8.53 -34.89
N CYS A 563 8.33 8.46 -33.65
CA CYS A 563 8.04 7.37 -32.73
C CYS A 563 6.93 7.81 -31.79
N ILE A 564 5.92 6.95 -31.60
CA ILE A 564 4.81 7.23 -30.68
C ILE A 564 4.82 6.16 -29.59
N ILE A 565 4.91 6.61 -28.34
CA ILE A 565 4.80 5.75 -27.16
C ILE A 565 3.41 5.98 -26.56
N ASN A 566 2.61 4.93 -26.48
CA ASN A 566 1.40 4.95 -25.66
C ASN A 566 1.71 4.47 -24.24
N VAL A 567 1.45 5.31 -23.24
CA VAL A 567 1.70 4.99 -21.83
C VAL A 567 0.39 4.92 -21.07
N LYS A 568 -0.06 3.70 -20.77
CA LYS A 568 -1.19 3.44 -19.86
C LYS A 568 -0.94 3.95 -18.43
N ARG A 569 0.33 4.10 -18.03
CA ARG A 569 0.73 4.53 -16.68
C ARG A 569 1.85 5.55 -16.79
N GLU A 570 1.73 6.68 -16.09
CA GLU A 570 2.69 7.80 -16.12
C GLU A 570 4.16 7.37 -15.94
N ASN A 571 4.44 6.35 -15.12
CA ASN A 571 5.81 5.87 -14.82
C ASN A 571 6.41 4.95 -15.86
N ALA A 572 5.67 4.61 -16.91
CA ALA A 572 6.17 3.75 -17.95
C ALA A 572 7.46 4.26 -18.63
N PRO A 573 7.81 5.56 -18.77
CA PRO A 573 9.07 5.90 -19.41
C PRO A 573 10.30 5.53 -18.54
N PHE A 574 10.20 5.39 -17.21
CA PHE A 574 11.31 4.93 -16.38
C PHE A 574 11.48 3.41 -16.46
N LEU A 575 12.64 2.96 -16.92
CA LEU A 575 12.94 1.53 -17.06
C LEU A 575 13.06 0.89 -15.68
N ARG A 576 12.36 -0.23 -15.46
CA ARG A 576 12.50 -1.07 -14.28
C ARG A 576 13.62 -2.08 -14.51
N CYS A 577 14.72 -1.94 -13.80
CA CYS A 577 15.80 -2.90 -13.77
C CYS A 577 15.59 -3.88 -12.61
N LYS A 578 15.85 -5.17 -12.85
CA LYS A 578 15.78 -6.25 -11.85
C LYS A 578 17.07 -7.06 -11.94
N LEU A 579 17.86 -7.07 -10.86
CA LEU A 579 19.07 -7.88 -10.73
C LEU A 579 18.80 -9.02 -9.73
N PRO A 580 18.58 -10.26 -10.20
CA PRO A 580 18.25 -11.39 -9.34
C PRO A 580 19.41 -11.80 -8.42
N LYS A 581 19.08 -12.26 -7.21
CA LYS A 581 20.06 -12.85 -6.28
C LYS A 581 20.70 -14.11 -6.85
N THR A 582 19.95 -14.89 -7.62
CA THR A 582 20.43 -16.10 -8.29
C THR A 582 21.58 -15.76 -9.23
N THR A 583 21.42 -14.74 -10.08
CA THR A 583 22.48 -14.23 -10.96
C THR A 583 23.72 -13.80 -10.18
N LEU A 584 23.55 -13.07 -9.06
CA LEU A 584 24.69 -12.70 -8.21
C LEU A 584 25.41 -13.93 -7.63
N LYS A 585 24.67 -14.93 -7.14
CA LYS A 585 25.25 -16.17 -6.60
C LYS A 585 25.96 -17.00 -7.66
N GLU A 586 25.38 -17.12 -8.85
CA GLU A 586 26.00 -17.75 -10.02
C GLU A 586 27.33 -17.07 -10.33
N TRP A 587 27.35 -15.72 -10.32
CA TRP A 587 28.59 -14.99 -10.53
C TRP A 587 29.62 -15.22 -9.42
N VAL A 588 29.23 -15.28 -8.15
CA VAL A 588 30.17 -15.60 -7.06
C VAL A 588 30.88 -16.94 -7.31
N VAL A 589 30.15 -17.96 -7.77
CA VAL A 589 30.68 -19.30 -8.02
C VAL A 589 31.51 -19.34 -9.30
N ASN A 590 30.93 -18.94 -10.43
CA ASN A 590 31.55 -19.08 -11.75
C ASN A 590 32.76 -18.14 -11.93
N TRP A 591 32.75 -17.01 -11.22
CA TRP A 591 33.75 -15.96 -11.30
C TRP A 591 34.60 -15.83 -10.03
N GLN A 592 34.71 -16.89 -9.23
CA GLN A 592 35.51 -16.89 -8.01
C GLN A 592 36.95 -16.41 -8.27
N GLY A 593 37.39 -15.42 -7.48
CA GLY A 593 38.72 -14.81 -7.55
C GLY A 593 38.90 -13.75 -8.65
N SER A 594 37.88 -13.49 -9.46
CA SER A 594 37.92 -12.46 -10.51
C SER A 594 37.13 -11.20 -10.11
N THR A 595 37.24 -10.16 -10.92
CA THR A 595 36.57 -8.87 -10.74
C THR A 595 35.06 -8.99 -10.57
N LEU A 596 34.37 -9.73 -11.45
CA LEU A 596 32.92 -9.91 -11.40
C LEU A 596 32.46 -10.71 -10.17
N GLY A 597 33.20 -11.75 -9.79
CA GLY A 597 32.93 -12.51 -8.57
C GLY A 597 33.06 -11.63 -7.32
N ASN A 598 34.13 -10.82 -7.23
CA ASN A 598 34.34 -9.88 -6.13
C ASN A 598 33.24 -8.80 -6.07
N PHE A 599 32.81 -8.30 -7.23
CA PHE A 599 31.71 -7.35 -7.33
C PHE A 599 30.38 -7.95 -6.86
N ALA A 600 30.07 -9.17 -7.30
CA ALA A 600 28.87 -9.89 -6.87
C ALA A 600 28.86 -10.16 -5.35
N ILE A 601 30.01 -10.56 -4.77
CA ILE A 601 30.18 -10.70 -3.32
C ILE A 601 29.92 -9.37 -2.62
N ALA A 602 30.51 -8.27 -3.11
CA ALA A 602 30.36 -6.95 -2.51
C ALA A 602 28.90 -6.46 -2.54
N LEU A 603 28.20 -6.65 -3.67
CA LEU A 603 26.77 -6.35 -3.79
C LEU A 603 25.93 -7.21 -2.83
N LEU A 604 26.13 -8.52 -2.80
CA LEU A 604 25.41 -9.42 -1.89
C LEU A 604 25.63 -9.01 -0.43
N ASN A 605 26.87 -8.74 -0.02
CA ASN A 605 27.18 -8.27 1.32
C ASN A 605 26.49 -6.93 1.62
N ALA A 606 26.50 -5.96 0.69
CA ALA A 606 25.85 -4.67 0.87
C ALA A 606 24.32 -4.80 1.08
N ILE A 607 23.71 -5.80 0.44
CA ILE A 607 22.28 -6.09 0.48
C ILE A 607 21.90 -6.91 1.73
N GLU A 608 22.73 -7.89 2.13
CA GLU A 608 22.41 -8.86 3.18
C GLU A 608 22.68 -8.34 4.61
N ILE A 609 23.46 -7.28 4.79
CA ILE A 609 23.67 -6.68 6.12
C ILE A 609 22.34 -6.04 6.62
N ARG A 610 21.75 -6.67 7.63
CA ARG A 610 20.44 -6.30 8.22
C ARG A 610 20.47 -5.07 9.15
N ASP A 611 21.65 -4.55 9.49
CA ASP A 611 21.86 -3.53 10.54
C ASP A 611 21.70 -2.06 10.10
N GLY A 612 20.59 -1.66 9.46
CA GLY A 612 20.38 -0.22 9.25
C GLY A 612 19.13 0.23 8.51
N SER A 613 18.92 1.55 8.52
CA SER A 613 17.89 2.26 7.73
C SER A 613 18.08 2.05 6.22
N HIS A 614 17.01 2.15 5.44
CA HIS A 614 17.02 1.93 3.98
C HIS A 614 18.08 2.77 3.24
N GLY A 615 18.24 4.05 3.60
CA GLY A 615 19.27 4.91 3.03
C GLY A 615 20.71 4.42 3.30
N THR A 616 20.91 3.67 4.39
CA THR A 616 22.20 3.02 4.68
C THR A 616 22.50 1.89 3.68
N ALA A 617 21.48 1.14 3.24
CA ALA A 617 21.64 0.07 2.27
C ALA A 617 22.01 0.62 0.88
N ILE A 618 21.30 1.67 0.42
CA ILE A 618 21.59 2.34 -0.85
C ILE A 618 22.98 2.98 -0.82
N LYS A 619 23.36 3.61 0.30
CA LYS A 619 24.71 4.14 0.49
C LYS A 619 25.78 3.06 0.36
N ARG A 620 25.59 1.88 0.94
CA ARG A 620 26.54 0.75 0.79
C ARG A 620 26.62 0.30 -0.67
N LEU A 621 25.49 0.19 -1.36
CA LEU A 621 25.46 -0.17 -2.79
C LEU A 621 26.19 0.87 -3.65
N ARG A 622 26.01 2.17 -3.37
CA ARG A 622 26.76 3.24 -4.03
C ARG A 622 28.25 3.10 -3.79
N THR A 623 28.67 2.85 -2.54
CA THR A 623 30.09 2.61 -2.22
C THR A 623 30.65 1.43 -3.00
N VAL A 624 29.89 0.34 -3.14
CA VAL A 624 30.32 -0.81 -3.96
C VAL A 624 30.51 -0.39 -5.41
N VAL A 625 29.54 0.29 -6.03
CA VAL A 625 29.68 0.77 -7.41
C VAL A 625 30.91 1.67 -7.55
N GLN A 626 31.08 2.67 -6.69
CA GLN A 626 32.24 3.56 -6.71
C GLN A 626 33.58 2.82 -6.52
N THR A 627 33.61 1.79 -5.68
CA THR A 627 34.83 1.00 -5.42
C THR A 627 35.29 0.23 -6.67
N PHE A 628 34.36 -0.15 -7.54
CA PHE A 628 34.66 -0.95 -8.74
C PHE A 628 34.74 -0.12 -10.03
N GLU A 629 34.59 1.22 -9.97
CA GLU A 629 34.64 2.08 -11.17
C GLU A 629 35.95 1.95 -11.96
N TRP A 630 37.08 1.80 -11.27
CA TRP A 630 38.38 1.62 -11.93
C TRP A 630 38.57 0.24 -12.58
N LEU A 631 37.65 -0.70 -12.33
CA LEU A 631 37.60 -2.06 -12.91
C LEU A 631 36.48 -2.23 -13.94
N GLU A 632 35.87 -1.12 -14.38
CA GLU A 632 34.71 -1.11 -15.29
C GLU A 632 34.91 -1.97 -16.55
N LYS A 633 36.06 -1.86 -17.21
CA LYS A 633 36.35 -2.61 -18.44
C LYS A 633 36.30 -4.12 -18.22
N ASP A 634 36.95 -4.59 -17.16
CA ASP A 634 37.00 -6.01 -16.82
C ASP A 634 35.63 -6.52 -16.36
N LEU A 635 34.87 -5.72 -15.61
CA LEU A 635 33.50 -6.06 -15.21
C LEU A 635 32.58 -6.26 -16.40
N ILE A 636 32.57 -5.30 -17.33
CA ILE A 636 31.71 -5.36 -18.52
C ILE A 636 32.09 -6.59 -19.35
N GLN A 637 33.39 -6.82 -19.58
CA GLN A 637 33.85 -7.99 -20.32
C GLN A 637 33.36 -9.28 -19.65
N GLN A 638 33.55 -9.43 -18.34
CA GLN A 638 33.15 -10.64 -17.61
C GLN A 638 31.63 -10.81 -17.52
N MET A 639 30.84 -9.73 -17.49
CA MET A 639 29.37 -9.81 -17.50
C MET A 639 28.80 -10.31 -18.83
N CYS A 640 29.53 -10.13 -19.95
CA CYS A 640 29.09 -10.51 -21.29
C CYS A 640 29.61 -11.86 -21.78
N HIS A 641 30.53 -12.48 -21.04
CA HIS A 641 31.12 -13.75 -21.41
C HIS A 641 30.79 -14.82 -20.38
N ILE A 642 30.94 -16.08 -20.75
CA ILE A 642 30.99 -17.19 -19.82
C ILE A 642 32.44 -17.58 -19.58
N ASN A 643 32.68 -18.18 -18.42
CA ASN A 643 33.98 -18.67 -18.00
C ASN A 643 33.99 -20.19 -18.09
N ILE A 644 34.79 -20.75 -19.01
CA ILE A 644 34.89 -22.20 -19.24
C ILE A 644 36.27 -22.68 -18.82
N GLN A 645 36.32 -23.80 -18.10
CA GLN A 645 37.57 -24.46 -17.78
C GLN A 645 38.08 -25.23 -18.99
N GLY A 646 39.34 -25.01 -19.35
CA GLY A 646 40.01 -25.75 -20.41
C GLY A 646 41.51 -25.88 -20.19
N ARG A 647 42.11 -26.92 -20.77
CA ARG A 647 43.54 -27.19 -20.72
C ARG A 647 44.14 -27.12 -22.10
N VAL A 648 45.19 -26.33 -22.27
CA VAL A 648 45.88 -26.23 -23.58
C VAL A 648 46.96 -27.31 -23.68
N ILE A 649 46.79 -28.26 -24.60
CA ILE A 649 47.76 -29.34 -24.86
C ILE A 649 48.45 -29.14 -26.21
N ALA A 650 49.68 -29.65 -26.32
CA ALA A 650 50.38 -29.69 -27.60
C ALA A 650 49.77 -30.79 -28.48
N ARG A 651 49.16 -30.38 -29.59
CA ARG A 651 48.53 -31.28 -30.57
C ARG A 651 48.56 -30.61 -31.93
N GLU A 652 49.46 -31.10 -32.77
CA GLU A 652 49.70 -30.53 -34.09
C GLU A 652 48.65 -31.00 -35.10
N VAL A 653 48.16 -30.07 -35.91
CA VAL A 653 47.32 -30.35 -37.08
C VAL A 653 47.99 -29.75 -38.30
N ILE A 654 48.22 -30.61 -39.30
CA ILE A 654 48.82 -30.24 -40.57
C ILE A 654 47.77 -30.41 -41.67
N ASP A 655 47.68 -29.43 -42.55
CA ASP A 655 46.86 -29.48 -43.75
C ASP A 655 47.35 -30.61 -44.68
N ALA A 656 46.50 -31.61 -44.91
CA ALA A 656 46.87 -32.79 -45.68
C ALA A 656 47.17 -32.51 -47.16
N GLU A 657 46.68 -31.39 -47.72
CA GLU A 657 46.86 -31.04 -49.13
C GLU A 657 48.09 -30.17 -49.38
N THR A 658 48.42 -29.28 -48.44
CA THR A 658 49.48 -28.28 -48.60
C THR A 658 50.68 -28.48 -47.69
N GLY A 659 50.57 -29.36 -46.69
CA GLY A 659 51.60 -29.57 -45.66
C GLY A 659 51.80 -28.38 -44.72
N ALA A 660 50.91 -27.38 -44.77
CA ALA A 660 50.97 -26.22 -43.91
C ALA A 660 50.48 -26.57 -42.51
N GLU A 661 51.19 -26.11 -41.49
CA GLU A 661 50.77 -26.24 -40.10
C GLU A 661 49.54 -25.36 -39.85
N LEU A 662 48.44 -25.97 -39.39
CA LEU A 662 47.18 -25.27 -39.13
C LEU A 662 47.03 -24.91 -37.64
N ALA A 663 47.47 -25.79 -36.75
CA ALA A 663 47.43 -25.56 -35.31
C ALA A 663 48.57 -26.31 -34.60
N ARG A 664 49.16 -25.68 -33.58
CA ARG A 664 50.17 -26.29 -32.69
C ARG A 664 49.58 -26.85 -31.41
N PHE A 665 48.49 -26.24 -30.98
CA PHE A 665 47.91 -26.43 -29.68
C PHE A 665 46.41 -26.66 -29.82
N THR A 666 45.86 -27.44 -28.90
CA THR A 666 44.44 -27.71 -28.78
C THR A 666 44.02 -27.41 -27.36
N ILE A 667 42.87 -26.76 -27.21
CA ILE A 667 42.20 -26.58 -25.94
C ILE A 667 41.30 -27.80 -25.74
N GLU A 668 41.48 -28.53 -24.64
CA GLU A 668 40.54 -29.56 -24.17
C GLU A 668 39.65 -28.96 -23.09
N PHE A 669 38.33 -28.96 -23.31
CA PHE A 669 37.33 -28.48 -22.37
C PHE A 669 36.77 -29.63 -21.52
N GLU A 670 36.15 -29.29 -20.39
CA GLU A 670 35.37 -30.26 -19.62
C GLU A 670 34.29 -30.92 -20.51
N GLY A 671 34.14 -32.24 -20.40
CA GLY A 671 33.26 -33.03 -21.27
C GLY A 671 33.92 -33.64 -22.51
N GLY A 672 35.23 -33.43 -22.72
CA GLY A 672 36.00 -34.08 -23.80
C GLY A 672 35.91 -33.38 -25.16
N ILE A 673 35.31 -32.19 -25.19
CA ILE A 673 35.25 -31.32 -26.36
C ILE A 673 36.61 -30.67 -26.54
N SER A 674 37.04 -30.50 -27.79
CA SER A 674 38.34 -29.87 -28.08
C SER A 674 38.23 -28.85 -29.21
N ALA A 675 39.04 -27.80 -29.14
CA ALA A 675 39.14 -26.78 -30.17
C ALA A 675 40.61 -26.45 -30.46
N TYR A 676 40.96 -26.36 -31.74
CA TYR A 676 42.32 -26.05 -32.18
C TYR A 676 42.63 -24.55 -32.06
N ILE A 677 43.86 -24.20 -31.69
CA ILE A 677 44.35 -22.82 -31.71
C ILE A 677 45.04 -22.58 -33.07
N PRO A 678 44.42 -21.79 -33.98
CA PRO A 678 44.98 -21.56 -35.30
C PRO A 678 46.29 -20.77 -35.23
N VAL A 679 47.25 -21.08 -36.11
CA VAL A 679 48.53 -20.34 -36.18
C VAL A 679 48.37 -18.94 -36.79
N ASP A 680 47.38 -18.74 -37.66
CA ASP A 680 47.00 -17.46 -38.26
C ASP A 680 45.56 -17.50 -38.81
N ALA A 681 45.09 -16.38 -39.38
CA ALA A 681 43.74 -16.29 -39.94
C ALA A 681 43.49 -17.23 -41.14
N ALA A 682 44.50 -17.49 -41.96
CA ALA A 682 44.36 -18.39 -43.11
C ALA A 682 44.24 -19.86 -42.64
N ALA A 683 44.94 -20.22 -41.56
CA ALA A 683 44.79 -21.50 -40.89
C ALA A 683 43.41 -21.67 -40.26
N ALA A 684 42.85 -20.62 -39.66
CA ALA A 684 41.48 -20.62 -39.13
C ALA A 684 40.44 -20.92 -40.23
N ASP A 685 40.52 -20.25 -41.38
CA ASP A 685 39.63 -20.48 -42.52
C ASP A 685 39.70 -21.94 -43.03
N ARG A 686 40.91 -22.52 -43.04
CA ARG A 686 41.13 -23.92 -43.45
C ARG A 686 40.64 -24.93 -42.43
N LEU A 687 40.85 -24.69 -41.14
CA LEU A 687 40.28 -25.53 -40.07
C LEU A 687 38.75 -25.52 -40.16
N ALA A 688 38.15 -24.35 -40.38
CA ALA A 688 36.72 -24.21 -40.61
C ALA A 688 36.25 -25.03 -41.83
N ALA A 689 36.96 -24.94 -42.96
CA ALA A 689 36.64 -25.69 -44.18
C ALA A 689 36.75 -27.21 -44.00
N GLN A 690 37.64 -27.67 -43.12
CA GLN A 690 37.80 -29.09 -42.77
C GLN A 690 36.80 -29.56 -41.69
N GLY A 691 35.93 -28.69 -41.19
CA GLY A 691 34.97 -29.01 -40.14
C GLY A 691 35.63 -29.24 -38.77
N LEU A 692 36.85 -28.74 -38.57
CA LEU A 692 37.56 -28.85 -37.30
C LEU A 692 37.25 -27.62 -36.42
N PRO A 693 36.73 -27.82 -35.19
CA PRO A 693 36.44 -26.71 -34.28
C PRO A 693 37.73 -25.99 -33.88
N PHE A 694 37.72 -24.67 -33.94
CA PHE A 694 38.88 -23.86 -33.58
C PHE A 694 38.46 -22.67 -32.70
N PHE A 695 39.39 -22.20 -31.87
CA PHE A 695 39.20 -21.06 -30.99
C PHE A 695 40.48 -20.22 -30.99
N PRO A 696 40.44 -18.97 -31.49
CA PRO A 696 41.59 -18.07 -31.44
C PRO A 696 41.97 -17.77 -29.99
N PHE A 697 43.21 -18.06 -29.60
CA PHE A 697 43.66 -17.85 -28.23
C PHE A 697 45.13 -17.40 -28.19
N ASP A 698 45.31 -16.12 -27.87
CA ASP A 698 46.60 -15.45 -28.05
C ASP A 698 47.56 -15.62 -26.86
N ALA A 699 47.06 -15.98 -25.68
CA ALA A 699 47.86 -16.09 -24.46
C ALA A 699 47.44 -17.31 -23.64
N PHE A 700 48.36 -18.27 -23.47
CA PHE A 700 48.13 -19.49 -22.70
C PHE A 700 49.42 -20.05 -22.10
N VAL A 701 49.24 -20.89 -21.09
CA VAL A 701 50.30 -21.72 -20.52
C VAL A 701 49.99 -23.18 -20.87
N PRO A 702 50.87 -23.88 -21.64
CA PRO A 702 50.64 -25.27 -21.99
C PRO A 702 50.57 -26.18 -20.76
N ASN A 703 49.63 -27.13 -20.80
CA ASN A 703 49.35 -28.16 -19.81
C ASN A 703 48.87 -27.64 -18.44
N GLU A 704 48.43 -26.38 -18.36
CA GLU A 704 47.76 -25.84 -17.18
C GLU A 704 46.26 -25.72 -17.42
N ASP A 705 45.48 -25.92 -16.35
CA ASP A 705 44.04 -25.65 -16.37
C ASP A 705 43.84 -24.13 -16.34
N MET A 706 43.08 -23.63 -17.30
CA MET A 706 42.87 -22.21 -17.53
C MET A 706 41.40 -21.87 -17.63
N LYS A 707 41.07 -20.66 -17.15
CA LYS A 707 39.78 -20.02 -17.32
C LYS A 707 39.75 -19.30 -18.66
N ILE A 708 38.94 -19.80 -19.59
CA ILE A 708 38.82 -19.29 -20.96
C ILE A 708 37.51 -18.53 -21.09
N LEU A 709 37.62 -17.26 -21.50
CA LEU A 709 36.50 -16.35 -21.71
C LEU A 709 35.95 -16.54 -23.11
N MET A 710 34.63 -16.78 -23.24
CA MET A 710 33.97 -16.82 -24.54
C MET A 710 32.51 -16.42 -24.46
N SER A 711 31.90 -16.06 -25.58
CA SER A 711 30.47 -15.76 -25.66
C SER A 711 29.62 -17.04 -25.64
N ILE A 712 28.34 -16.92 -25.28
CA ILE A 712 27.39 -18.06 -25.37
C ILE A 712 27.33 -18.62 -26.79
N ALA A 713 27.33 -17.75 -27.81
CA ALA A 713 27.29 -18.17 -29.21
C ALA A 713 28.53 -18.99 -29.61
N GLU A 714 29.71 -18.62 -29.14
CA GLU A 714 30.94 -19.40 -29.37
C GLU A 714 30.90 -20.74 -28.64
N ALA A 715 30.46 -20.76 -27.39
CA ALA A 715 30.37 -21.99 -26.61
C ALA A 715 29.38 -23.01 -27.21
N VAL A 716 28.22 -22.55 -27.69
CA VAL A 716 27.26 -23.41 -28.39
C VAL A 716 27.84 -23.91 -29.71
N ARG A 717 28.51 -23.05 -30.49
CA ARG A 717 29.15 -23.44 -31.76
C ARG A 717 30.27 -24.47 -31.58
N LEU A 718 31.00 -24.42 -30.46
CA LEU A 718 32.00 -25.43 -30.10
C LEU A 718 31.38 -26.70 -29.51
N GLY A 719 30.06 -26.74 -29.28
CA GLY A 719 29.35 -27.86 -28.67
C GLY A 719 29.49 -27.95 -27.16
N ILE A 720 30.06 -26.93 -26.50
CA ILE A 720 30.28 -26.90 -25.04
C ILE A 720 28.95 -26.67 -24.30
N LEU A 721 28.09 -25.83 -24.87
CA LEU A 721 26.74 -25.62 -24.39
C LEU A 721 25.73 -26.22 -25.38
N ASP A 722 24.79 -27.00 -24.86
CA ASP A 722 23.72 -27.62 -25.65
C ASP A 722 22.49 -26.69 -25.71
N ALA A 723 22.19 -26.19 -26.91
CA ALA A 723 21.02 -25.35 -27.15
C ALA A 723 19.84 -26.11 -27.79
N GLU A 724 19.88 -27.45 -27.88
CA GLU A 724 18.84 -28.26 -28.56
C GLU A 724 17.51 -28.31 -27.79
N ALA A 725 17.55 -28.24 -26.46
CA ALA A 725 16.38 -28.32 -25.58
C ALA A 725 16.27 -27.12 -24.62
N VAL A 726 15.04 -26.81 -24.17
CA VAL A 726 14.78 -25.71 -23.22
C VAL A 726 15.47 -25.98 -21.89
N GLU A 727 15.41 -27.22 -21.41
CA GLU A 727 16.02 -27.65 -20.16
C GLU A 727 17.54 -27.46 -20.17
N SER A 728 18.21 -27.80 -21.28
CA SER A 728 19.65 -27.58 -21.46
C SER A 728 20.00 -26.09 -21.42
N ILE A 729 19.20 -25.24 -22.10
CA ILE A 729 19.42 -23.78 -22.10
C ILE A 729 19.24 -23.17 -20.71
N GLN A 730 18.28 -23.67 -19.92
CA GLN A 730 18.05 -23.18 -18.56
C GLN A 730 19.25 -23.42 -17.62
N GLU A 731 20.13 -24.36 -17.94
CA GLU A 731 21.38 -24.60 -17.20
C GLU A 731 22.51 -23.65 -17.61
N PHE A 732 22.35 -22.84 -18.66
CA PHE A 732 23.39 -21.91 -19.11
C PHE A 732 23.71 -20.88 -18.03
N PRO A 733 24.98 -20.44 -17.92
CA PRO A 733 25.35 -19.28 -17.11
C PRO A 733 24.67 -18.01 -17.65
N THR A 734 24.13 -17.19 -16.75
CA THR A 734 23.48 -15.92 -17.12
C THR A 734 24.50 -14.84 -17.46
N VAL A 735 24.41 -14.25 -18.66
CA VAL A 735 25.26 -13.11 -19.12
C VAL A 735 24.42 -11.93 -19.62
N CYS A 736 25.06 -10.78 -19.83
CA CYS A 736 24.46 -9.63 -20.51
C CYS A 736 24.71 -9.70 -22.02
N ALA A 737 23.65 -9.69 -22.82
CA ALA A 737 23.73 -9.75 -24.28
C ALA A 737 24.46 -8.54 -24.90
N ASP A 738 24.27 -7.35 -24.34
CA ASP A 738 24.82 -6.09 -24.87
C ASP A 738 25.92 -5.55 -23.95
N PRO A 739 27.18 -5.42 -24.44
CA PRO A 739 28.27 -4.88 -23.66
C PRO A 739 28.09 -3.39 -23.32
N SER A 740 27.24 -2.66 -24.02
CA SER A 740 26.93 -1.26 -23.76
C SER A 740 25.82 -1.06 -22.71
N TRP A 741 25.14 -2.13 -22.31
CA TRP A 741 24.01 -2.07 -21.38
C TRP A 741 23.94 -3.23 -20.39
N THR A 742 25.07 -3.50 -19.73
CA THR A 742 25.14 -4.48 -18.63
C THR A 742 24.51 -3.96 -17.34
N PHE A 743 24.34 -4.84 -16.34
CA PHE A 743 23.89 -4.44 -15.00
C PHE A 743 24.79 -3.36 -14.35
N TRP A 744 26.09 -3.33 -14.69
CA TRP A 744 26.98 -2.25 -14.30
C TRP A 744 26.52 -0.89 -14.85
N HIS A 745 26.21 -0.81 -16.15
CA HIS A 745 25.72 0.43 -16.78
C HIS A 745 24.40 0.91 -16.18
N GLN A 746 23.49 -0.03 -15.89
CA GLN A 746 22.21 0.26 -15.25
C GLN A 746 22.42 0.87 -13.85
N LEU A 747 23.27 0.26 -13.02
CA LEU A 747 23.60 0.77 -11.67
C LEU A 747 24.35 2.11 -11.72
N LYS A 748 25.32 2.25 -12.63
CA LYS A 748 26.07 3.50 -12.83
C LYS A 748 25.13 4.63 -13.24
N ARG A 749 24.21 4.38 -14.17
CA ARG A 749 23.19 5.35 -14.59
C ARG A 749 22.24 5.70 -13.45
N PHE A 750 21.79 4.70 -12.70
CA PHE A 750 20.96 4.90 -11.51
C PHE A 750 21.64 5.88 -10.53
N PHE A 751 22.87 5.58 -10.13
CA PHE A 751 23.59 6.38 -9.14
C PHE A 751 24.08 7.74 -9.66
N THR A 752 24.25 7.88 -10.98
CA THR A 752 24.50 9.16 -11.64
C THR A 752 23.25 10.04 -11.62
N HIS A 753 22.07 9.45 -11.85
CA HIS A 753 20.82 10.19 -11.82
C HIS A 753 20.40 10.51 -10.39
N TYR A 754 20.28 9.52 -9.50
CA TYR A 754 19.90 9.74 -8.10
C TYR A 754 21.15 9.96 -7.27
N THR A 755 21.52 11.22 -7.03
CA THR A 755 22.74 11.56 -6.27
C THR A 755 22.56 11.37 -4.76
N ARG A 756 21.34 11.16 -4.30
CA ARG A 756 20.95 11.09 -2.89
C ARG A 756 20.42 9.69 -2.53
N ASP A 757 20.83 9.18 -1.38
CA ASP A 757 20.52 7.78 -0.99
C ASP A 757 19.18 7.59 -0.28
N ALA A 758 18.64 8.62 0.38
CA ALA A 758 17.46 8.47 1.25
C ALA A 758 16.16 8.20 0.48
N ASP A 759 16.06 8.71 -0.74
CA ASP A 759 14.83 8.74 -1.55
C ASP A 759 15.02 8.10 -2.94
N ALA A 760 16.14 7.41 -3.16
CA ALA A 760 16.40 6.77 -4.45
C ALA A 760 15.50 5.53 -4.62
N PRO A 761 14.85 5.33 -5.79
CA PRO A 761 13.89 4.26 -6.01
C PRO A 761 14.60 2.92 -6.28
N MET A 762 15.19 2.36 -5.22
CA MET A 762 15.89 1.08 -5.22
C MET A 762 15.47 0.24 -4.01
N ARG A 763 15.05 -1.00 -4.23
CA ARG A 763 14.57 -1.90 -3.17
C ARG A 763 15.08 -3.32 -3.39
N TRP A 764 15.15 -4.07 -2.30
CA TRP A 764 15.41 -5.50 -2.32
C TRP A 764 14.10 -6.24 -2.05
N GLU A 765 13.48 -6.76 -3.11
CA GLU A 765 12.15 -7.40 -3.10
C GLU A 765 12.18 -8.61 -4.06
N ASP A 766 11.46 -9.70 -3.73
CA ASP A 766 11.43 -10.94 -4.53
C ASP A 766 12.80 -11.57 -4.82
N GLU A 767 13.71 -11.58 -3.85
CA GLU A 767 15.11 -12.04 -4.03
C GLU A 767 15.82 -11.34 -5.22
N ALA A 768 15.48 -10.08 -5.48
CA ALA A 768 16.13 -9.28 -6.51
C ALA A 768 16.31 -7.83 -6.07
N LEU A 769 17.38 -7.20 -6.58
CA LEU A 769 17.57 -5.77 -6.46
C LEU A 769 16.77 -5.10 -7.59
N GLN A 770 15.73 -4.38 -7.22
CA GLN A 770 14.85 -3.69 -8.15
C GLN A 770 15.09 -2.19 -8.07
N PHE A 771 15.26 -1.53 -9.21
CA PHE A 771 15.47 -0.09 -9.26
C PHE A 771 14.97 0.53 -10.56
N ARG A 772 14.69 1.83 -10.52
CA ARG A 772 14.17 2.59 -11.67
C ARG A 772 15.26 3.48 -12.25
N VAL A 773 15.56 3.36 -13.54
CA VAL A 773 16.53 4.24 -14.22
C VAL A 773 15.81 5.22 -15.16
N PRO A 774 16.30 6.46 -15.29
CA PRO A 774 15.71 7.42 -16.23
C PRO A 774 15.87 6.92 -17.68
N PRO A 775 14.87 7.14 -18.55
CA PRO A 775 14.90 6.69 -19.93
C PRO A 775 16.09 7.26 -20.71
N VAL A 776 16.46 6.58 -21.79
CA VAL A 776 17.45 7.05 -22.75
C VAL A 776 16.81 7.08 -24.11
N LEU A 777 16.46 8.26 -24.59
CA LEU A 777 15.94 8.34 -25.95
C LEU A 777 17.06 8.04 -26.94
N HIS A 778 16.91 6.95 -27.70
CA HIS A 778 17.89 6.53 -28.71
C HIS A 778 18.22 7.68 -29.69
N PRO A 779 19.49 7.88 -30.10
CA PRO A 779 19.87 8.98 -31.00
C PRO A 779 19.16 8.97 -32.36
N SER A 780 18.81 7.79 -32.88
CA SER A 780 18.07 7.63 -34.14
C SER A 780 16.61 8.10 -34.05
N VAL A 781 16.06 8.30 -32.84
CA VAL A 781 14.71 8.83 -32.63
C VAL A 781 14.79 10.36 -32.62
N LYS A 782 14.32 11.01 -33.70
CA LYS A 782 14.30 12.47 -33.82
C LYS A 782 13.15 13.12 -33.08
N HIS A 783 11.96 12.54 -33.19
CA HIS A 783 10.76 13.02 -32.50
C HIS A 783 10.09 11.85 -31.80
N LEU A 784 9.79 12.05 -30.52
CA LEU A 784 9.05 11.12 -29.69
C LEU A 784 7.72 11.78 -29.27
N LEU A 785 6.59 11.20 -29.66
CA LEU A 785 5.28 11.56 -29.13
C LEU A 785 4.94 10.60 -27.99
N VAL A 786 4.80 11.11 -26.77
CA VAL A 786 4.31 10.35 -25.62
C VAL A 786 2.82 10.64 -25.49
N ASN A 787 1.99 9.63 -25.64
CA ASN A 787 0.54 9.74 -25.60
C ASN A 787 0.00 9.04 -24.34
N GLY A 788 -0.90 9.68 -23.62
CA GLY A 788 -1.47 9.12 -22.39
C GLY A 788 -2.47 10.07 -21.74
N PRO A 789 -3.65 9.59 -21.33
CA PRO A 789 -4.75 10.44 -20.86
C PRO A 789 -4.43 11.24 -19.58
N ILE A 790 -3.35 10.86 -18.88
CA ILE A 790 -2.89 11.53 -17.67
C ILE A 790 -1.39 11.83 -17.78
N LEU A 791 -0.96 12.42 -18.89
CA LEU A 791 0.39 12.96 -19.01
C LEU A 791 0.46 14.38 -18.45
N TYR A 792 1.36 14.58 -17.47
CA TYR A 792 1.68 15.91 -16.95
C TYR A 792 3.03 16.37 -17.49
N GLY A 793 3.06 17.58 -18.04
CA GLY A 793 4.27 18.15 -18.62
C GLY A 793 5.46 18.13 -17.67
N GLU A 794 5.27 18.45 -16.38
CA GLU A 794 6.34 18.40 -15.37
C GLU A 794 6.98 17.00 -15.28
N HIS A 795 6.19 15.93 -15.26
CA HIS A 795 6.72 14.55 -15.19
C HIS A 795 7.46 14.16 -16.46
N LEU A 796 6.98 14.61 -17.61
CA LEU A 796 7.65 14.39 -18.91
C LEU A 796 9.03 15.08 -18.95
N HIS A 797 9.11 16.34 -18.48
CA HIS A 797 10.37 17.07 -18.37
C HIS A 797 11.35 16.37 -17.40
N ARG A 798 10.84 15.80 -16.30
CA ARG A 798 11.64 15.04 -15.32
C ARG A 798 12.13 13.70 -15.88
N ALA A 799 11.34 13.04 -16.72
CA ALA A 799 11.74 11.78 -17.35
C ALA A 799 12.84 11.99 -18.40
N PHE A 800 12.71 13.03 -19.23
CA PHE A 800 13.61 13.29 -20.36
C PHE A 800 14.53 14.50 -20.13
N LEU A 801 15.32 14.44 -19.07
CA LEU A 801 16.31 15.48 -18.76
C LEU A 801 17.25 15.73 -19.95
N GLY A 802 17.26 16.95 -20.47
CA GLY A 802 18.11 17.37 -21.60
C GLY A 802 17.50 17.20 -22.99
N ALA A 803 16.24 16.76 -23.11
CA ALA A 803 15.48 16.85 -24.35
C ALA A 803 14.55 18.08 -24.32
N GLU A 804 14.35 18.73 -25.47
CA GLU A 804 13.32 19.75 -25.62
C GLU A 804 11.95 19.07 -25.59
N THR A 805 11.16 19.39 -24.57
CA THR A 805 9.86 18.76 -24.29
C THR A 805 8.73 19.78 -24.33
N GLU A 806 7.65 19.49 -25.05
CA GLU A 806 6.41 20.28 -25.06
C GLU A 806 5.24 19.37 -24.66
N SER A 807 4.13 19.92 -24.16
CA SER A 807 2.95 19.14 -23.80
C SER A 807 1.70 19.79 -24.39
N LEU A 808 0.93 18.99 -25.12
CA LEU A 808 -0.33 19.36 -25.73
C LEU A 808 -1.45 18.65 -24.99
N ARG A 809 -2.46 19.42 -24.58
CA ARG A 809 -3.67 18.90 -23.96
C ARG A 809 -4.79 18.94 -24.97
N MET A 810 -5.46 17.80 -25.18
CA MET A 810 -6.61 17.76 -26.07
C MET A 810 -7.85 18.29 -25.36
N GLN A 811 -8.72 18.94 -26.13
CA GLN A 811 -10.03 19.36 -25.64
C GLN A 811 -10.89 18.12 -25.31
N PRO A 812 -11.55 18.09 -24.15
CA PRO A 812 -12.50 17.03 -23.83
C PRO A 812 -13.70 17.06 -24.79
N MET A 813 -14.09 15.92 -25.36
CA MET A 813 -15.28 15.77 -26.21
C MET A 813 -16.55 16.21 -25.45
N ALA A 814 -17.46 16.88 -26.14
CA ALA A 814 -18.77 17.20 -25.57
C ALA A 814 -19.51 15.93 -25.15
N TRP A 815 -20.15 15.95 -23.97
CA TRP A 815 -20.96 14.82 -23.54
C TRP A 815 -22.25 14.72 -24.36
N GLY A 816 -22.70 13.49 -24.57
CA GLY A 816 -23.97 13.19 -25.22
C GLY A 816 -25.15 13.89 -24.54
N PRO A 817 -26.21 14.19 -25.29
CA PRO A 817 -27.34 14.95 -24.78
C PRO A 817 -27.99 14.26 -23.58
N GLY A 818 -28.36 15.06 -22.58
CA GLY A 818 -29.01 14.59 -21.35
C GLY A 818 -28.06 14.03 -20.30
N ASN A 819 -26.77 13.84 -20.60
CA ASN A 819 -25.79 13.41 -19.60
C ASN A 819 -25.49 14.50 -18.59
N ARG A 820 -25.35 14.13 -17.31
CA ARG A 820 -25.03 15.06 -16.23
C ARG A 820 -24.08 14.42 -15.23
N VAL A 821 -23.18 15.24 -14.70
CA VAL A 821 -22.35 14.87 -13.56
C VAL A 821 -22.69 15.79 -12.41
N PHE A 822 -23.02 15.24 -11.26
CA PHE A 822 -23.18 16.00 -10.02
C PHE A 822 -21.99 15.71 -9.12
N GLN A 823 -21.32 16.76 -8.67
CA GLN A 823 -20.16 16.62 -7.79
C GLN A 823 -20.37 17.36 -6.48
N ILE A 824 -20.13 16.66 -5.36
CA ILE A 824 -20.28 17.27 -4.05
C ILE A 824 -19.20 18.34 -3.83
N ARG A 825 -19.55 19.49 -3.24
CA ARG A 825 -18.63 20.63 -3.08
C ARG A 825 -18.08 20.84 -1.68
N THR A 826 -18.50 20.04 -0.71
CA THR A 826 -18.31 20.34 0.73
C THR A 826 -17.21 19.57 1.44
N ASN A 827 -16.86 18.36 0.98
CA ASN A 827 -15.81 17.56 1.60
C ASN A 827 -15.25 16.55 0.59
N ILE A 828 -14.00 16.11 0.79
CA ILE A 828 -13.31 15.14 -0.08
C ILE A 828 -13.61 13.67 0.29
N TYR A 829 -14.25 13.40 1.42
CA TYR A 829 -14.67 12.06 1.84
C TYR A 829 -13.62 10.93 1.64
N PRO A 830 -12.42 11.02 2.25
CA PRO A 830 -11.50 9.89 2.29
C PRO A 830 -12.12 8.71 3.05
N ARG A 831 -11.57 7.51 2.90
CA ARG A 831 -12.06 6.28 3.54
C ARG A 831 -12.29 6.45 5.04
N GLU A 832 -11.38 7.16 5.73
CA GLU A 832 -11.44 7.43 7.18
C GLU A 832 -12.63 8.30 7.61
N THR A 833 -13.29 8.96 6.65
CA THR A 833 -14.53 9.72 6.90
C THR A 833 -15.79 8.96 6.52
N ILE A 834 -15.69 7.88 5.74
CA ILE A 834 -16.83 7.03 5.35
C ILE A 834 -16.97 5.90 6.36
N LEU A 835 -15.85 5.32 6.80
CA LEU A 835 -15.78 4.18 7.70
C LEU A 835 -15.35 4.60 9.11
N ASP A 836 -15.89 3.92 10.12
CA ASP A 836 -15.48 4.09 11.51
C ASP A 836 -14.44 3.02 11.89
N PHE A 837 -13.21 3.47 12.10
CA PHE A 837 -12.09 2.63 12.53
C PHE A 837 -11.92 2.59 14.07
N SER A 838 -12.83 3.23 14.83
CA SER A 838 -12.64 3.49 16.26
C SER A 838 -13.05 2.35 17.21
N SER A 839 -13.92 1.44 16.78
CA SER A 839 -14.49 0.43 17.69
C SER A 839 -13.56 -0.75 17.85
N THR A 840 -13.21 -1.41 16.76
CA THR A 840 -12.33 -2.57 16.78
C THR A 840 -12.05 -2.95 15.30
N TRP A 841 -10.81 -2.89 14.79
CA TRP A 841 -10.33 -3.31 13.44
C TRP A 841 -10.81 -4.65 12.78
N ASP A 842 -11.62 -5.53 13.41
CA ASP A 842 -12.18 -6.74 12.78
C ASP A 842 -13.60 -6.55 12.24
N VAL A 843 -14.27 -5.43 12.57
CA VAL A 843 -15.59 -5.04 12.08
C VAL A 843 -15.49 -3.57 11.77
N ILE A 844 -15.17 -3.25 10.52
CA ILE A 844 -15.17 -1.86 10.05
C ILE A 844 -16.65 -1.52 9.85
N GLY A 845 -17.18 -0.63 10.69
CA GLY A 845 -18.55 -0.15 10.58
C GLY A 845 -18.64 1.11 9.71
N MET A 846 -19.83 1.44 9.21
CA MET A 846 -20.07 2.73 8.60
C MET A 846 -20.01 3.84 9.66
N SER A 847 -19.25 4.91 9.39
CA SER A 847 -19.33 6.13 10.18
C SER A 847 -20.70 6.81 10.03
N GLU A 848 -21.04 7.76 10.90
CA GLU A 848 -22.25 8.58 10.75
C GLU A 848 -22.32 9.24 9.36
N THR A 849 -21.17 9.67 8.83
CA THR A 849 -21.08 10.26 7.49
C THR A 849 -21.32 9.22 6.41
N GLY A 850 -20.73 8.03 6.54
CA GLY A 850 -20.97 6.90 5.63
C GLY A 850 -22.45 6.51 5.60
N GLN A 851 -23.07 6.27 6.76
CA GLN A 851 -24.50 5.96 6.85
C GLN A 851 -25.36 7.04 6.22
N HIS A 852 -25.03 8.32 6.45
CA HIS A 852 -25.74 9.45 5.87
C HIS A 852 -25.67 9.47 4.34
N ILE A 853 -24.54 9.07 3.75
CA ILE A 853 -24.36 8.98 2.30
C ILE A 853 -25.16 7.80 1.75
N PHE A 854 -24.93 6.59 2.27
CA PHE A 854 -25.53 5.39 1.69
C PHE A 854 -27.02 5.25 1.96
N SER A 855 -27.56 5.77 3.08
CA SER A 855 -29.01 5.84 3.28
C SER A 855 -29.72 6.71 2.23
N ARG A 856 -29.06 7.76 1.70
CA ARG A 856 -29.60 8.56 0.58
C ARG A 856 -29.50 7.87 -0.75
N ILE A 857 -28.40 7.15 -0.99
CA ILE A 857 -28.23 6.34 -2.20
C ILE A 857 -29.32 5.27 -2.22
N GLN A 858 -29.51 4.53 -1.13
CA GLN A 858 -30.55 3.52 -0.99
C GLN A 858 -31.95 4.14 -1.16
N ALA A 859 -32.21 5.31 -0.56
CA ALA A 859 -33.50 5.99 -0.70
C ALA A 859 -33.80 6.40 -2.15
N GLU A 860 -32.78 6.76 -2.93
CA GLU A 860 -32.96 7.06 -4.35
C GLU A 860 -33.19 5.78 -5.18
N ILE A 861 -32.46 4.70 -4.89
CA ILE A 861 -32.63 3.38 -5.52
C ILE A 861 -34.05 2.86 -5.31
N GLU A 862 -34.58 2.95 -4.09
CA GLU A 862 -35.94 2.51 -3.76
C GLU A 862 -37.02 3.44 -4.33
N ARG A 863 -36.68 4.68 -4.70
CA ARG A 863 -37.64 5.69 -5.19
C ARG A 863 -38.17 5.36 -6.58
N ASP A 864 -37.31 4.86 -7.47
CA ASP A 864 -37.68 4.47 -8.83
C ASP A 864 -37.02 3.13 -9.22
N PRO A 865 -37.75 2.01 -9.06
CA PRO A 865 -37.25 0.68 -9.42
C PRO A 865 -36.90 0.51 -10.91
N ASN A 866 -37.34 1.43 -11.78
CA ASN A 866 -37.04 1.34 -13.22
C ASN A 866 -35.68 1.93 -13.58
N ILE A 867 -35.09 2.72 -12.69
CA ILE A 867 -33.78 3.34 -12.91
C ILE A 867 -32.70 2.36 -12.49
N LYS A 868 -31.80 2.03 -13.43
CA LYS A 868 -30.66 1.17 -13.15
C LYS A 868 -29.51 1.95 -12.52
N HIS A 869 -29.00 1.46 -11.40
CA HIS A 869 -27.94 2.09 -10.61
C HIS A 869 -26.64 1.26 -10.61
N GLY A 870 -25.49 1.91 -10.70
CA GLY A 870 -24.18 1.32 -10.41
C GLY A 870 -23.53 2.04 -9.23
N ILE A 871 -22.80 1.33 -8.38
CA ILE A 871 -22.10 1.90 -7.22
C ILE A 871 -20.62 1.50 -7.26
N LEU A 872 -19.75 2.50 -7.25
CA LEU A 872 -18.31 2.36 -7.05
C LEU A 872 -17.93 2.97 -5.70
N THR A 873 -17.25 2.21 -4.87
CA THR A 873 -16.79 2.67 -3.55
C THR A 873 -15.48 1.96 -3.14
N ASP A 874 -14.97 2.21 -1.94
CA ASP A 874 -13.79 1.52 -1.42
C ASP A 874 -14.07 0.03 -1.15
N LEU A 875 -13.05 -0.83 -1.26
CA LEU A 875 -13.16 -2.28 -1.07
C LEU A 875 -13.81 -2.64 0.27
N TYR A 876 -13.49 -1.89 1.33
CA TYR A 876 -14.00 -2.16 2.68
C TYR A 876 -15.47 -1.77 2.88
N ASP A 877 -16.04 -0.96 1.98
CA ASP A 877 -17.46 -0.59 2.02
C ASP A 877 -18.35 -1.70 1.41
N LEU A 878 -17.82 -2.50 0.47
CA LEU A 878 -18.61 -3.45 -0.32
C LEU A 878 -19.37 -4.46 0.55
N ASP A 879 -18.73 -4.98 1.59
CA ASP A 879 -19.35 -5.96 2.50
C ASP A 879 -20.57 -5.39 3.25
N GLN A 880 -20.56 -4.08 3.55
CA GLN A 880 -21.68 -3.41 4.23
C GLN A 880 -22.84 -3.07 3.30
N LEU A 881 -22.60 -3.06 1.99
CA LEU A 881 -23.57 -2.65 0.98
C LEU A 881 -24.20 -3.85 0.24
N LYS A 882 -23.90 -5.09 0.63
CA LYS A 882 -24.51 -6.31 0.05
C LYS A 882 -26.04 -6.31 0.09
N SER A 883 -26.67 -5.67 1.08
CA SER A 883 -28.14 -5.54 1.09
C SER A 883 -28.65 -4.60 0.01
N ILE A 884 -27.88 -3.57 -0.36
CA ILE A 884 -28.23 -2.67 -1.47
C ILE A 884 -28.06 -3.40 -2.81
N GLU A 885 -27.01 -4.21 -2.95
CA GLU A 885 -26.76 -5.04 -4.15
C GLU A 885 -27.90 -6.00 -4.47
N LYS A 886 -28.65 -6.48 -3.46
CA LYS A 886 -29.82 -7.35 -3.67
C LYS A 886 -30.99 -6.69 -4.40
N ASN A 887 -31.02 -5.35 -4.51
CA ASN A 887 -32.09 -4.67 -5.23
C ASN A 887 -31.96 -4.91 -6.74
N GLU A 888 -33.04 -5.33 -7.39
CA GLU A 888 -33.04 -5.68 -8.82
C GLU A 888 -32.62 -4.53 -9.76
N ASN A 889 -32.70 -3.29 -9.28
CA ASN A 889 -32.31 -2.10 -10.02
C ASN A 889 -30.88 -1.63 -9.74
N VAL A 890 -30.09 -2.37 -8.95
CA VAL A 890 -28.63 -2.20 -8.87
C VAL A 890 -27.95 -3.17 -9.85
N CYS A 891 -27.29 -2.62 -10.86
CA CYS A 891 -26.58 -3.39 -11.89
C CYS A 891 -25.23 -3.91 -11.38
N PHE A 892 -24.52 -3.13 -10.58
CA PHE A 892 -23.22 -3.52 -10.03
C PHE A 892 -22.87 -2.73 -8.76
N LEU A 893 -22.12 -3.40 -7.88
CA LEU A 893 -21.44 -2.83 -6.73
C LEU A 893 -19.98 -3.27 -6.81
N ALA A 894 -19.05 -2.34 -7.03
CA ALA A 894 -17.64 -2.67 -7.27
C ALA A 894 -16.67 -1.72 -6.57
N GLU A 895 -15.43 -2.18 -6.41
CA GLU A 895 -14.33 -1.33 -5.94
C GLU A 895 -13.93 -0.33 -7.03
N VAL A 896 -13.70 0.93 -6.65
CA VAL A 896 -13.23 2.02 -7.52
C VAL A 896 -11.99 1.67 -8.34
N ARG A 897 -11.18 0.69 -7.91
CA ARG A 897 -9.93 0.25 -8.58
C ARG A 897 -10.08 -0.98 -9.45
N THR A 898 -11.14 -1.75 -9.25
CA THR A 898 -11.33 -3.03 -9.94
C THR A 898 -12.37 -2.80 -11.04
N LEU A 899 -11.91 -2.20 -12.14
CA LEU A 899 -12.77 -1.75 -13.24
C LEU A 899 -12.86 -2.75 -14.40
N ASP A 900 -11.95 -3.74 -14.45
CA ASP A 900 -11.87 -4.71 -15.53
C ASP A 900 -13.14 -5.58 -15.59
N GLY A 901 -13.76 -5.67 -16.78
CA GLY A 901 -14.95 -6.49 -17.02
C GLY A 901 -16.28 -5.82 -16.66
N LEU A 902 -16.29 -4.54 -16.27
CA LEU A 902 -17.51 -3.79 -15.93
C LEU A 902 -18.13 -3.03 -17.11
N GLU A 903 -17.58 -3.13 -18.33
CA GLU A 903 -18.00 -2.34 -19.49
C GLU A 903 -19.50 -2.45 -19.78
N THR A 904 -20.03 -3.68 -19.81
CA THR A 904 -21.46 -3.94 -20.04
C THR A 904 -22.31 -3.39 -18.89
N ALA A 905 -21.84 -3.52 -17.65
CA ALA A 905 -22.55 -3.03 -16.47
C ALA A 905 -22.65 -1.49 -16.44
N PHE A 906 -21.61 -0.77 -16.88
CA PHE A 906 -21.64 0.68 -17.08
C PHE A 906 -22.61 1.10 -18.20
N GLN A 907 -22.73 0.31 -19.26
CA GLN A 907 -23.70 0.55 -20.34
C GLN A 907 -25.15 0.39 -19.87
N GLU A 908 -25.42 -0.52 -18.95
CA GLU A 908 -26.75 -0.72 -18.37
C GLU A 908 -27.12 0.34 -17.31
N ALA A 909 -26.17 0.74 -16.47
CA ALA A 909 -26.43 1.68 -15.36
C ALA A 909 -26.79 3.09 -15.86
N GLN A 910 -27.98 3.59 -15.55
CA GLN A 910 -28.41 4.95 -15.89
C GLN A 910 -27.88 5.98 -14.89
N VAL A 911 -27.74 5.59 -13.63
CA VAL A 911 -27.18 6.41 -12.55
C VAL A 911 -25.96 5.70 -11.97
N ILE A 912 -24.82 6.37 -11.90
CA ILE A 912 -23.58 5.79 -11.37
C ILE A 912 -23.12 6.61 -10.17
N TRP A 913 -23.05 5.97 -9.01
CA TRP A 913 -22.56 6.56 -7.77
C TRP A 913 -21.08 6.24 -7.60
N ILE A 914 -20.25 7.26 -7.42
CA ILE A 914 -18.82 7.10 -7.13
C ILE A 914 -18.57 7.74 -5.77
N VAL A 915 -18.37 6.89 -4.76
CA VAL A 915 -18.37 7.29 -3.36
C VAL A 915 -16.96 7.34 -2.81
N GLY A 916 -16.59 8.51 -2.28
CA GLY A 916 -15.31 8.71 -1.62
C GLY A 916 -14.13 8.99 -2.55
N MET A 917 -12.96 9.17 -1.93
CA MET A 917 -11.68 9.33 -2.64
C MET A 917 -10.99 7.98 -2.80
N PRO A 918 -10.51 7.63 -4.01
CA PRO A 918 -9.70 6.44 -4.20
C PRO A 918 -8.44 6.51 -3.32
N GLU A 919 -8.23 5.52 -2.44
CA GLU A 919 -7.01 5.45 -1.63
C GLU A 919 -5.83 5.05 -2.51
N ILE A 920 -4.64 5.63 -2.32
CA ILE A 920 -3.40 5.16 -2.97
C ILE A 920 -2.55 4.42 -1.96
N GLY A 921 -2.23 3.15 -2.28
CA GLY A 921 -1.35 2.34 -1.46
C GLY A 921 -0.01 3.04 -1.25
N ALA A 922 0.47 3.04 0.01
CA ALA A 922 1.70 3.73 0.39
C ALA A 922 2.92 3.30 -0.45
N GLY A 923 3.01 2.02 -0.82
CA GLY A 923 4.08 1.49 -1.67
C GLY A 923 4.09 2.13 -3.07
N THR A 924 2.91 2.30 -3.68
CA THR A 924 2.73 2.93 -4.99
C THR A 924 3.04 4.42 -4.92
N MET A 925 2.55 5.12 -3.89
CA MET A 925 2.88 6.53 -3.67
C MET A 925 4.38 6.74 -3.52
N LEU A 926 5.03 5.92 -2.69
CA LEU A 926 6.47 5.96 -2.47
C LEU A 926 7.24 5.69 -3.76
N GLU A 927 6.87 4.66 -4.52
CA GLU A 927 7.54 4.34 -5.79
C GLU A 927 7.42 5.50 -6.79
N LEU A 928 6.22 6.05 -6.97
CA LEU A 928 5.94 7.15 -7.88
C LEU A 928 6.75 8.41 -7.53
N THR A 929 6.68 8.82 -6.27
CA THR A 929 7.34 10.04 -5.79
C THR A 929 8.86 9.91 -5.81
N GLN A 930 9.42 8.76 -5.39
CA GLN A 930 10.86 8.49 -5.49
C GLN A 930 11.35 8.47 -6.94
N THR A 931 10.54 7.94 -7.87
CA THR A 931 10.89 7.89 -9.29
C THR A 931 11.01 9.29 -9.91
N TYR A 932 10.08 10.20 -9.62
CA TYR A 932 10.12 11.55 -10.22
C TYR A 932 10.98 12.56 -9.46
N PHE A 933 11.01 12.45 -8.12
CA PHE A 933 11.53 13.47 -7.23
C PHE A 933 12.60 12.96 -6.28
N GLY A 934 12.99 11.69 -6.35
CA GLY A 934 14.04 11.11 -5.49
C GLY A 934 15.43 11.71 -5.71
N ASN A 935 15.62 12.45 -6.80
CA ASN A 935 16.84 13.21 -7.09
C ASN A 935 16.78 14.70 -6.72
N ASP A 936 15.68 15.18 -6.14
CA ASP A 936 15.61 16.57 -5.72
C ASP A 936 16.54 16.84 -4.52
N GLU A 937 16.95 18.10 -4.37
CA GLU A 937 17.81 18.54 -3.27
C GLU A 937 17.16 18.26 -1.90
N GLU A 938 15.86 18.58 -1.78
CA GLU A 938 15.11 18.43 -0.53
C GLU A 938 14.48 17.04 -0.35
N PRO A 939 14.49 16.48 0.88
CA PRO A 939 13.87 15.19 1.19
C PRO A 939 12.40 15.16 0.83
N LEU A 940 11.92 14.02 0.34
CA LEU A 940 10.48 13.80 0.23
C LEU A 940 9.88 13.68 1.63
N SER A 941 8.78 14.42 1.86
CA SER A 941 8.01 14.31 3.10
C SER A 941 6.62 13.76 2.82
N TYR A 942 6.33 12.60 3.39
CA TYR A 942 5.01 11.96 3.32
C TYR A 942 4.11 12.36 4.49
N GLU A 943 4.44 13.46 5.17
CA GLU A 943 3.60 13.98 6.25
C GLU A 943 2.29 14.53 5.67
N MET A 944 1.18 13.98 6.14
CA MET A 944 -0.17 14.40 5.77
C MET A 944 -0.79 15.24 6.90
N GLU A 945 -1.51 16.29 6.53
CA GLU A 945 -2.32 17.07 7.45
C GLU A 945 -3.63 16.33 7.79
N PRO A 946 -3.91 15.99 9.07
CA PRO A 946 -5.08 15.18 9.43
C PRO A 946 -6.44 15.80 9.09
N GLU A 947 -6.52 17.15 9.07
CA GLU A 947 -7.78 17.85 8.84
C GLU A 947 -8.10 18.04 7.35
N SER A 948 -7.07 18.19 6.51
CA SER A 948 -7.21 18.46 5.08
C SER A 948 -6.97 17.23 4.21
N TYR A 949 -6.39 16.16 4.78
CA TYR A 949 -5.92 14.96 4.08
C TYR A 949 -5.02 15.26 2.88
N ARG A 950 -4.23 16.33 2.99
CA ARG A 950 -3.23 16.73 2.00
C ARG A 950 -1.83 16.49 2.53
N TYR A 951 -0.94 16.06 1.65
CA TYR A 951 0.49 16.02 1.97
C TYR A 951 1.04 17.44 2.08
N LYS A 952 1.90 17.66 3.08
CA LYS A 952 2.60 18.93 3.27
C LYS A 952 3.62 19.19 2.17
N ASP A 953 4.23 18.12 1.64
CA ASP A 953 5.13 18.20 0.49
C ASP A 953 4.32 18.31 -0.80
N ALA A 954 4.44 19.44 -1.50
CA ALA A 954 3.75 19.71 -2.74
C ALA A 954 4.04 18.68 -3.84
N ARG A 955 5.23 18.04 -3.83
CA ARG A 955 5.60 17.01 -4.81
C ARG A 955 4.84 15.72 -4.57
N VAL A 956 4.73 15.31 -3.30
CA VAL A 956 3.95 14.13 -2.90
C VAL A 956 2.46 14.37 -3.13
N GLN A 957 1.96 15.56 -2.78
CA GLN A 957 0.58 15.97 -3.06
C GLN A 957 0.28 15.95 -4.55
N SER A 958 1.18 16.49 -5.38
CA SER A 958 1.06 16.47 -6.85
C SER A 958 0.89 15.03 -7.35
N VAL A 959 1.72 14.08 -6.91
CA VAL A 959 1.56 12.66 -7.31
C VAL A 959 0.21 12.07 -6.88
N GLN A 960 -0.26 12.38 -5.66
CA GLN A 960 -1.56 11.90 -5.18
C GLN A 960 -2.69 12.42 -6.06
N GLU A 961 -2.69 13.72 -6.34
CA GLU A 961 -3.71 14.39 -7.14
C GLU A 961 -3.80 13.79 -8.55
N LYS A 962 -2.64 13.49 -9.13
CA LYS A 962 -2.53 12.92 -10.48
C LYS A 962 -3.09 11.51 -10.56
N VAL A 963 -2.71 10.64 -9.62
CA VAL A 963 -3.21 9.26 -9.58
C VAL A 963 -4.71 9.21 -9.30
N VAL A 964 -5.22 10.07 -8.41
CA VAL A 964 -6.66 10.16 -8.15
C VAL A 964 -7.40 10.64 -9.40
N THR A 965 -6.90 11.70 -10.05
CA THR A 965 -7.48 12.21 -11.31
C THR A 965 -7.54 11.12 -12.36
N ARG A 966 -6.46 10.33 -12.52
CA ARG A 966 -6.44 9.17 -13.43
C ARG A 966 -7.58 8.21 -13.17
N ILE A 967 -7.76 7.78 -11.92
CA ILE A 967 -8.79 6.79 -11.58
C ILE A 967 -10.18 7.33 -11.97
N PHE A 968 -10.46 8.60 -11.69
CA PHE A 968 -11.73 9.21 -12.09
C PHE A 968 -11.88 9.34 -13.62
N THR A 969 -10.82 9.71 -14.33
CA THR A 969 -10.82 9.76 -15.80
C THR A 969 -11.10 8.38 -16.38
N GLU A 970 -10.37 7.34 -15.95
CA GLU A 970 -10.57 5.95 -16.36
C GLU A 970 -12.03 5.49 -16.15
N ILE A 971 -12.65 5.85 -15.02
CA ILE A 971 -14.07 5.55 -14.77
C ILE A 971 -14.96 6.30 -15.78
N MET A 972 -14.74 7.60 -16.00
CA MET A 972 -15.56 8.38 -16.94
C MET A 972 -15.45 7.86 -18.38
N GLU A 973 -14.28 7.36 -18.78
CA GLU A 973 -14.09 6.70 -20.07
C GLU A 973 -14.96 5.44 -20.19
N LEU A 974 -15.06 4.62 -19.13
CA LEU A 974 -15.90 3.43 -19.09
C LEU A 974 -17.39 3.74 -19.10
N VAL A 975 -17.82 4.86 -18.50
CA VAL A 975 -19.20 5.34 -18.58
C VAL A 975 -19.60 5.73 -20.02
N GLN A 976 -18.63 6.14 -20.84
CA GLN A 976 -18.81 6.58 -22.23
C GLN A 976 -19.81 7.74 -22.36
N LEU A 977 -19.67 8.78 -21.52
CA LEU A 977 -20.55 9.96 -21.53
C LEU A 977 -20.55 10.74 -22.85
N HIS A 978 -19.60 10.50 -23.76
CA HIS A 978 -19.59 11.04 -25.13
C HIS A 978 -20.46 10.25 -26.12
N ARG A 979 -20.73 8.96 -25.85
CA ARG A 979 -21.49 8.06 -26.74
C ARG A 979 -22.88 7.72 -26.21
N SER A 980 -22.97 7.51 -24.91
CA SER A 980 -24.22 7.23 -24.21
C SER A 980 -25.02 8.52 -24.02
N ALA A 981 -26.34 8.40 -23.90
CA ALA A 981 -27.23 9.54 -23.59
C ALA A 981 -27.99 9.29 -22.28
N ASN A 982 -28.42 10.38 -21.62
CA ASN A 982 -29.20 10.36 -20.39
C ASN A 982 -28.59 9.60 -19.20
N LYS A 983 -27.25 9.57 -19.11
CA LYS A 983 -26.49 9.02 -17.97
C LYS A 983 -26.31 10.09 -16.90
N THR A 984 -26.48 9.71 -15.64
CA THR A 984 -26.20 10.58 -14.48
C THR A 984 -25.07 9.99 -13.66
N VAL A 985 -23.99 10.75 -13.43
CA VAL A 985 -22.91 10.34 -12.53
C VAL A 985 -22.92 11.21 -11.28
N MET A 986 -22.86 10.57 -10.12
CA MET A 986 -22.80 11.19 -8.80
C MET A 986 -21.38 11.02 -8.22
N LEU A 987 -20.59 12.09 -8.24
CA LEU A 987 -19.25 12.15 -7.64
C LEU A 987 -19.35 12.63 -6.19
N ILE A 988 -19.26 11.71 -5.23
CA ILE A 988 -19.28 12.01 -3.79
C ILE A 988 -17.85 12.25 -3.29
N THR A 989 -17.16 13.17 -3.95
CA THR A 989 -15.91 13.78 -3.49
C THR A 989 -15.80 15.25 -3.91
N GLY A 990 -15.38 16.09 -2.97
CA GLY A 990 -15.03 17.50 -3.18
C GLY A 990 -13.63 17.72 -3.74
N PHE A 991 -13.02 16.68 -4.31
CA PHE A 991 -11.73 16.75 -4.95
C PHE A 991 -11.87 17.31 -6.37
N ARG A 992 -11.04 18.29 -6.74
CA ARG A 992 -11.10 18.85 -8.11
C ARG A 992 -10.54 17.84 -9.09
N ILE A 993 -11.34 17.43 -10.06
CA ILE A 993 -10.95 16.52 -11.13
C ILE A 993 -10.91 17.34 -12.43
N PRO A 994 -9.71 17.72 -12.92
CA PRO A 994 -9.57 18.44 -14.18
C PRO A 994 -10.36 17.76 -15.32
N ASP A 995 -10.90 18.54 -16.24
CA ASP A 995 -11.71 18.09 -17.39
C ASP A 995 -13.04 17.38 -17.05
N ILE A 996 -13.36 17.20 -15.77
CA ILE A 996 -14.66 16.70 -15.30
C ILE A 996 -15.34 17.79 -14.46
N THR A 997 -14.71 18.28 -13.40
CA THR A 997 -15.27 19.32 -12.52
C THR A 997 -15.55 20.63 -13.26
N ASP A 998 -14.66 21.01 -14.17
CA ASP A 998 -14.66 22.32 -14.82
C ASP A 998 -15.62 22.39 -16.03
N ARG A 999 -16.18 21.25 -16.47
CA ARG A 999 -17.16 21.18 -17.56
C ARG A 999 -18.46 21.91 -17.24
N PRO A 1000 -19.15 22.51 -18.23
CA PRO A 1000 -20.45 23.16 -18.00
C PRO A 1000 -21.53 22.18 -17.53
N GLU A 1001 -21.51 20.93 -18.02
CA GLU A 1001 -22.46 19.87 -17.68
C GLU A 1001 -22.33 19.35 -16.23
N THR A 1002 -21.19 19.63 -15.58
CA THR A 1002 -20.96 19.23 -14.19
C THR A 1002 -21.58 20.22 -13.22
N LEU A 1003 -22.49 19.78 -12.36
CA LEU A 1003 -23.17 20.62 -11.38
C LEU A 1003 -22.64 20.37 -9.97
N LEU A 1004 -22.15 21.43 -9.32
CA LEU A 1004 -21.66 21.36 -7.94
C LEU A 1004 -22.81 21.42 -6.93
N PHE A 1005 -22.95 20.40 -6.08
CA PHE A 1005 -24.03 20.28 -5.11
C PHE A 1005 -23.52 20.06 -3.68
N ASP A 1006 -24.38 20.22 -2.70
CA ASP A 1006 -24.17 19.71 -1.35
C ASP A 1006 -25.37 18.86 -0.89
N TRP A 1007 -25.23 18.11 0.21
CA TRP A 1007 -26.31 17.25 0.70
C TRP A 1007 -27.62 18.01 0.99
N ARG A 1008 -27.58 19.32 1.27
CA ARG A 1008 -28.80 20.12 1.44
C ARG A 1008 -29.50 20.39 0.12
N ASP A 1009 -28.76 20.49 -0.99
CA ASP A 1009 -29.39 20.57 -2.31
C ASP A 1009 -30.12 19.27 -2.66
N PHE A 1010 -29.52 18.13 -2.33
CA PHE A 1010 -30.16 16.81 -2.50
C PHE A 1010 -31.40 16.68 -1.61
N ASP A 1011 -31.29 17.05 -0.33
CA ASP A 1011 -32.43 17.05 0.60
C ASP A 1011 -33.57 17.97 0.11
N VAL A 1012 -33.26 19.17 -0.41
CA VAL A 1012 -34.27 20.10 -0.96
C VAL A 1012 -34.91 19.55 -2.22
N ALA A 1013 -34.12 18.95 -3.12
CA ALA A 1013 -34.62 18.36 -4.37
C ALA A 1013 -35.59 17.21 -4.13
N GLY A 1014 -35.34 16.37 -3.11
CA GLY A 1014 -36.12 15.17 -2.85
C GLY A 1014 -35.87 14.02 -3.84
N GLY A 1015 -34.80 14.10 -4.62
CA GLY A 1015 -34.25 13.06 -5.49
C GLY A 1015 -33.54 13.64 -6.71
N LEU A 1016 -33.01 12.76 -7.57
CA LEU A 1016 -32.09 13.15 -8.64
C LEU A 1016 -32.75 13.99 -9.75
N ASP A 1017 -34.03 13.73 -10.05
CA ASP A 1017 -34.79 14.40 -11.11
C ASP A 1017 -34.86 15.93 -10.92
N LYS A 1018 -34.92 16.40 -9.68
CA LYS A 1018 -35.02 17.83 -9.32
C LYS A 1018 -33.72 18.43 -8.81
N LEU A 1019 -32.64 17.65 -8.73
CA LEU A 1019 -31.37 18.11 -8.15
C LEU A 1019 -30.79 19.30 -8.91
N SER A 1020 -30.85 19.28 -10.24
CA SER A 1020 -30.36 20.41 -11.06
C SER A 1020 -31.15 21.70 -10.82
N GLU A 1021 -32.47 21.61 -10.63
CA GLU A 1021 -33.32 22.75 -10.31
C GLU A 1021 -32.96 23.32 -8.94
N ALA A 1022 -32.83 22.47 -7.91
CA ALA A 1022 -32.43 22.89 -6.57
C ALA A 1022 -31.06 23.58 -6.56
N ILE A 1023 -30.08 23.06 -7.31
CA ILE A 1023 -28.76 23.67 -7.47
C ILE A 1023 -28.87 25.03 -8.16
N ALA A 1024 -29.62 25.14 -9.25
CA ALA A 1024 -29.80 26.39 -9.99
C ALA A 1024 -30.47 27.47 -9.12
N ILE A 1025 -31.49 27.09 -8.35
CA ILE A 1025 -32.15 27.99 -7.38
C ILE A 1025 -31.12 28.45 -6.34
N ARG A 1026 -30.35 27.54 -5.72
CA ARG A 1026 -29.30 27.91 -4.75
C ARG A 1026 -28.29 28.88 -5.38
N GLN A 1027 -27.76 28.57 -6.56
CA GLN A 1027 -26.76 29.40 -7.24
C GLN A 1027 -27.30 30.80 -7.55
N ARG A 1028 -28.56 30.91 -7.98
CA ARG A 1028 -29.22 32.21 -8.16
C ARG A 1028 -29.22 33.02 -6.86
N PHE A 1029 -29.58 32.41 -5.74
CA PHE A 1029 -29.54 33.08 -4.44
C PHE A 1029 -28.10 33.42 -3.97
N GLU A 1030 -27.09 32.60 -4.30
CA GLU A 1030 -25.67 32.94 -4.05
C GLU A 1030 -25.24 34.17 -4.84
N ILE A 1031 -25.62 34.28 -6.12
CA ILE A 1031 -25.36 35.45 -6.97
C ILE A 1031 -26.09 36.69 -6.41
N GLU A 1032 -27.37 36.54 -6.04
CA GLU A 1032 -28.14 37.63 -5.43
C GLU A 1032 -27.52 38.09 -4.10
N ARG A 1033 -26.99 37.16 -3.29
CA ARG A 1033 -26.25 37.49 -2.06
C ARG A 1033 -25.00 38.31 -2.36
N ASP A 1034 -24.23 37.90 -3.37
CA ASP A 1034 -22.98 38.57 -3.73
C ASP A 1034 -23.24 39.97 -4.33
N ASN A 1035 -24.46 40.21 -4.83
CA ASN A 1035 -24.95 41.50 -5.30
C ASN A 1035 -25.61 42.37 -4.20
N LEU A 1036 -25.74 41.90 -2.95
CA LEU A 1036 -26.30 42.72 -1.87
C LEU A 1036 -25.35 43.88 -1.54
N THR A 1037 -25.88 45.10 -1.56
CA THR A 1037 -25.13 46.33 -1.28
C THR A 1037 -25.66 47.04 -0.03
N VAL A 1038 -25.01 48.14 0.35
CA VAL A 1038 -25.47 49.04 1.43
C VAL A 1038 -26.86 49.62 1.20
N GLU A 1039 -27.28 49.69 -0.06
CA GLU A 1039 -28.56 50.24 -0.52
C GLU A 1039 -29.68 49.20 -0.54
N SER A 1040 -29.35 47.90 -0.48
CA SER A 1040 -30.34 46.83 -0.47
C SER A 1040 -31.37 47.01 0.64
N SER A 1041 -32.63 46.68 0.33
CA SER A 1041 -33.72 46.82 1.31
C SER A 1041 -33.67 45.73 2.37
N ARG A 1042 -34.25 45.99 3.55
CA ARG A 1042 -34.35 44.97 4.62
C ARG A 1042 -35.07 43.71 4.11
N MET A 1043 -36.18 43.89 3.39
CA MET A 1043 -36.95 42.78 2.81
C MET A 1043 -36.15 41.97 1.80
N GLU A 1044 -35.33 42.63 0.99
CA GLU A 1044 -34.45 41.96 0.03
C GLU A 1044 -33.38 41.12 0.73
N VAL A 1045 -32.75 41.64 1.79
CA VAL A 1045 -31.80 40.89 2.60
C VAL A 1045 -32.46 39.73 3.35
N GLU A 1046 -33.68 39.91 3.86
CA GLU A 1046 -34.49 38.84 4.47
C GLU A 1046 -34.80 37.74 3.45
N ARG A 1047 -35.25 38.10 2.24
CA ARG A 1047 -35.55 37.17 1.15
C ARG A 1047 -34.30 36.41 0.72
N VAL A 1048 -33.21 37.11 0.42
CA VAL A 1048 -32.00 36.50 -0.15
C VAL A 1048 -31.32 35.57 0.86
N LEU A 1049 -31.14 36.03 2.10
CA LEU A 1049 -30.45 35.26 3.15
C LEU A 1049 -31.38 34.32 3.93
N GLY A 1050 -32.69 34.44 3.76
CA GLY A 1050 -33.70 33.71 4.53
C GLY A 1050 -33.54 33.90 6.04
N CYS A 1051 -33.26 35.13 6.46
CA CYS A 1051 -32.94 35.47 7.85
C CYS A 1051 -34.03 36.34 8.49
N SER A 1052 -34.07 36.39 9.83
CA SER A 1052 -35.05 37.20 10.54
C SER A 1052 -34.85 38.71 10.29
N PRO A 1053 -35.89 39.56 10.47
CA PRO A 1053 -35.76 41.02 10.30
C PRO A 1053 -34.64 41.64 11.13
N ARG A 1054 -34.39 41.09 12.33
CA ARG A 1054 -33.29 41.53 13.21
C ARG A 1054 -31.91 41.12 12.70
N GLN A 1055 -31.78 40.02 11.96
CA GLN A 1055 -30.53 39.59 11.34
C GLN A 1055 -30.26 40.39 10.07
N ALA A 1056 -31.28 40.61 9.23
CA ALA A 1056 -31.18 41.44 8.04
C ALA A 1056 -30.74 42.88 8.37
N ASN A 1057 -31.36 43.51 9.38
CA ASN A 1057 -30.94 44.82 9.86
C ASN A 1057 -29.50 44.85 10.38
N ARG A 1058 -29.04 43.77 11.03
CA ARG A 1058 -27.64 43.66 11.50
C ARG A 1058 -26.67 43.54 10.32
N MET A 1059 -27.04 42.79 9.28
CA MET A 1059 -26.21 42.66 8.08
C MET A 1059 -26.12 43.99 7.31
N LEU A 1060 -27.25 44.69 7.13
CA LEU A 1060 -27.30 46.01 6.52
C LEU A 1060 -26.51 47.06 7.31
N GLN A 1061 -26.60 47.05 8.65
CA GLN A 1061 -25.77 47.91 9.49
C GLN A 1061 -24.28 47.63 9.30
N ARG A 1062 -23.90 46.35 9.19
CA ARG A 1062 -22.51 45.95 8.97
C ARG A 1062 -22.00 46.39 7.60
N MET A 1063 -22.81 46.24 6.55
CA MET A 1063 -22.50 46.72 5.21
C MET A 1063 -22.33 48.24 5.17
N ARG A 1064 -23.19 48.99 5.89
CA ARG A 1064 -23.17 50.47 5.97
C ARG A 1064 -22.04 51.04 6.83
N GLY A 1065 -21.03 50.25 7.17
CA GLY A 1065 -19.92 50.68 8.02
C GLY A 1065 -20.31 50.95 9.48
N GLY A 1066 -21.50 50.53 9.92
CA GLY A 1066 -21.89 50.57 11.32
C GLY A 1066 -20.95 49.69 12.14
N LYS A 1067 -20.29 50.26 13.16
CA LYS A 1067 -19.39 49.52 14.05
C LYS A 1067 -20.11 48.27 14.55
N ALA A 1068 -19.61 47.09 14.16
CA ALA A 1068 -20.04 45.83 14.75
C ALA A 1068 -19.89 45.97 16.27
N ARG A 1069 -20.95 45.67 17.02
CA ARG A 1069 -20.89 45.65 18.47
C ARG A 1069 -19.76 44.67 18.85
N VAL A 1070 -18.69 45.17 19.46
CA VAL A 1070 -17.53 44.36 19.87
C VAL A 1070 -18.07 43.12 20.57
N THR A 1071 -17.68 41.93 20.13
CA THR A 1071 -18.27 40.70 20.65
C THR A 1071 -17.93 40.52 22.13
N PHE A 1072 -18.75 39.79 22.90
CA PHE A 1072 -18.37 39.48 24.29
C PHE A 1072 -17.00 38.81 24.36
N ARG A 1073 -16.64 38.00 23.35
CA ARG A 1073 -15.30 37.45 23.21
C ARG A 1073 -14.21 38.53 23.17
N GLU A 1074 -14.32 39.49 22.26
CA GLU A 1074 -13.32 40.55 22.11
C GLU A 1074 -13.25 41.43 23.36
N GLN A 1075 -14.40 41.80 23.94
CA GLN A 1075 -14.45 42.57 25.19
C GLN A 1075 -13.83 41.80 26.37
N ILE A 1076 -14.09 40.49 26.50
CA ILE A 1076 -13.48 39.64 27.55
C ILE A 1076 -11.97 39.56 27.34
N LEU A 1077 -11.51 39.29 26.12
CA LEU A 1077 -10.07 39.16 25.83
C LEU A 1077 -9.34 40.48 26.07
N GLU A 1078 -9.93 41.61 25.68
CA GLU A 1078 -9.40 42.96 25.91
C GLU A 1078 -9.32 43.30 27.41
N LEU A 1079 -10.32 42.90 28.21
CA LEU A 1079 -10.29 43.10 29.66
C LEU A 1079 -9.25 42.21 30.36
N LEU A 1080 -8.95 41.04 29.80
CA LEU A 1080 -7.96 40.09 30.32
C LEU A 1080 -6.53 40.37 29.86
N THR A 1081 -6.32 41.23 28.85
CA THR A 1081 -4.99 41.75 28.50
C THR A 1081 -4.34 42.51 29.64
N ASN A 1082 -5.14 43.08 30.54
CA ASN A 1082 -4.68 43.80 31.74
C ASN A 1082 -4.55 42.90 32.98
N GLY A 1083 -4.42 41.58 32.79
CA GLY A 1083 -4.22 40.60 33.86
C GLY A 1083 -5.48 39.83 34.26
N GLU A 1084 -5.48 39.30 35.49
CA GLU A 1084 -6.58 38.48 36.01
C GLU A 1084 -7.84 39.31 36.27
N LYS A 1085 -9.01 38.78 35.88
CA LYS A 1085 -10.31 39.41 36.18
C LYS A 1085 -11.30 38.43 36.79
N LYS A 1086 -12.13 38.95 37.70
CA LYS A 1086 -13.21 38.18 38.32
C LYS A 1086 -14.49 38.24 37.47
N THR A 1087 -15.36 37.24 37.59
CA THR A 1087 -16.68 37.22 36.92
C THR A 1087 -17.49 38.50 37.16
N PRO A 1088 -17.59 39.04 38.40
CA PRO A 1088 -18.33 40.29 38.63
C PRO A 1088 -17.71 41.48 37.90
N GLU A 1089 -16.37 41.59 37.87
CA GLU A 1089 -15.65 42.67 37.17
C GLU A 1089 -15.88 42.61 35.65
N LEU A 1090 -15.88 41.41 35.07
CA LEU A 1090 -16.20 41.20 33.65
C LEU A 1090 -17.68 41.50 33.37
N THR A 1091 -18.58 41.15 34.29
CA THR A 1091 -20.02 41.37 34.14
C THR A 1091 -20.40 42.84 34.26
N GLU A 1092 -19.69 43.59 35.10
CA GLU A 1092 -19.88 45.03 35.30
C GLU A 1092 -19.27 45.85 34.15
N ALA A 1093 -18.09 45.46 33.66
CA ALA A 1093 -17.40 46.15 32.57
C ALA A 1093 -18.03 45.90 31.19
N ILE A 1094 -18.67 44.75 30.99
CA ILE A 1094 -19.26 44.38 29.70
C ILE A 1094 -20.75 44.70 29.71
N ARG A 1095 -21.17 45.61 28.82
CA ARG A 1095 -22.59 45.96 28.62
C ARG A 1095 -23.35 44.78 27.98
N GLY A 1096 -23.85 43.88 28.82
CA GLY A 1096 -24.57 42.67 28.41
C GLY A 1096 -25.30 41.97 29.54
N HIS A 1097 -26.14 40.98 29.22
CA HIS A 1097 -26.83 40.18 30.24
C HIS A 1097 -25.82 39.27 30.96
N PRO A 1098 -25.76 39.24 32.31
CA PRO A 1098 -24.78 38.45 33.07
C PRO A 1098 -24.69 36.99 32.67
N LYS A 1099 -25.84 36.36 32.40
CA LYS A 1099 -25.91 34.96 31.96
C LYS A 1099 -25.19 34.72 30.63
N ALA A 1100 -25.27 35.65 29.67
CA ALA A 1100 -24.62 35.52 28.37
C ALA A 1100 -23.10 35.70 28.45
N ILE A 1101 -22.64 36.60 29.34
CA ILE A 1101 -21.22 36.79 29.64
C ILE A 1101 -20.65 35.52 30.29
N ASN A 1102 -21.39 34.90 31.23
CA ASN A 1102 -21.00 33.63 31.83
C ASN A 1102 -20.95 32.46 30.83
N THR A 1103 -21.93 32.36 29.92
CA THR A 1103 -21.91 31.35 28.86
C THR A 1103 -20.68 31.52 27.96
N GLU A 1104 -20.34 32.75 27.60
CA GLU A 1104 -19.17 33.03 26.77
C GLU A 1104 -17.85 32.77 27.51
N LEU A 1105 -17.76 33.06 28.82
CA LEU A 1105 -16.60 32.71 29.64
C LEU A 1105 -16.37 31.19 29.69
N THR A 1106 -17.43 30.41 29.89
CA THR A 1106 -17.35 28.94 29.85
C THR A 1106 -16.89 28.44 28.48
N ARG A 1107 -17.41 29.02 27.40
CA ARG A 1107 -17.01 28.68 26.03
C ARG A 1107 -15.54 29.01 25.75
N LEU A 1108 -15.05 30.17 26.18
CA LEU A 1108 -13.66 30.59 25.97
C LEU A 1108 -12.66 29.74 26.76
N VAL A 1109 -13.05 29.27 27.96
CA VAL A 1109 -12.27 28.28 28.71
C VAL A 1109 -12.23 26.94 27.97
N GLY A 1110 -13.37 26.45 27.45
CA GLY A 1110 -13.43 25.21 26.68
C GLY A 1110 -12.61 25.26 25.38
N LEU A 1111 -12.48 26.44 24.77
CA LEU A 1111 -11.64 26.67 23.59
C LEU A 1111 -10.16 26.95 23.91
N GLY A 1112 -9.75 26.91 25.19
CA GLY A 1112 -8.37 27.20 25.61
C GLY A 1112 -7.91 28.64 25.39
N LYS A 1113 -8.82 29.57 25.08
CA LYS A 1113 -8.50 30.98 24.78
C LYS A 1113 -8.28 31.84 26.03
N ILE A 1114 -8.80 31.39 27.17
CA ILE A 1114 -8.58 31.96 28.50
C ILE A 1114 -8.42 30.81 29.50
N VAL A 1115 -7.67 31.04 30.56
CA VAL A 1115 -7.43 30.06 31.63
C VAL A 1115 -8.22 30.44 32.86
N LYS A 1116 -8.96 29.47 33.42
CA LYS A 1116 -9.65 29.61 34.71
C LYS A 1116 -8.69 29.20 35.82
N ILE A 1117 -8.19 30.17 36.57
CA ILE A 1117 -7.19 29.94 37.63
C ILE A 1117 -7.85 29.42 38.91
N ARG A 1118 -9.01 30.01 39.24
CA ARG A 1118 -9.82 29.66 40.41
C ARG A 1118 -11.28 30.00 40.14
N ARG A 1119 -12.19 29.58 41.03
CA ARG A 1119 -13.64 29.78 40.85
C ARG A 1119 -13.96 31.26 40.62
N GLY A 1120 -14.45 31.56 39.41
CA GLY A 1120 -14.84 32.91 39.00
C GLY A 1120 -13.69 33.87 38.67
N VAL A 1121 -12.47 33.38 38.40
CA VAL A 1121 -11.31 34.21 38.03
C VAL A 1121 -10.63 33.66 36.77
N TYR A 1122 -10.36 34.54 35.81
CA TYR A 1122 -9.88 34.20 34.48
C TYR A 1122 -8.65 35.05 34.10
N ARG A 1123 -7.78 34.52 33.23
CA ARG A 1123 -6.64 35.20 32.61
C ARG A 1123 -6.39 34.74 31.17
N LEU A 1124 -5.53 35.42 30.43
CA LEU A 1124 -4.99 34.92 29.16
C LEU A 1124 -3.96 33.79 29.40
N PRO A 1125 -3.82 32.82 28.47
CA PRO A 1125 -2.76 31.81 28.53
C PRO A 1125 -1.37 32.47 28.47
N GLU A 1126 -0.41 31.96 29.24
CA GLU A 1126 0.98 32.38 29.10
C GLU A 1126 1.50 31.96 27.71
N ALA A 1127 2.17 32.88 27.01
CA ALA A 1127 2.85 32.55 25.76
C ALA A 1127 3.89 31.47 26.05
N LYS A 1128 3.81 30.33 25.35
CA LYS A 1128 4.86 29.31 25.38
C LYS A 1128 6.14 29.96 24.86
N GLY A 1129 7.11 30.16 25.75
CA GLY A 1129 8.49 30.52 25.42
C GLY A 1129 9.26 29.34 24.85
#